data_AF-A0A3D3PEI0-F1
#
_entry.id   AF-A0A3D3PEI0-F1
#
_cell.length_a   1.000
_cell.length_b   1.000
_cell.length_c   1.000
_cell.angle_alpha   90.00
_cell.angle_beta   90.00
_cell.angle_gamma   90.00
#
_symmetry.space_group_name_H-M   'P 1'
#
loop_
_entity.id
_entity.type
_entity.pdbx_description
1 polymer ?
#
loop_
_entity_poly.entity_id
_entity_poly.type
_entity_poly.pdbx_seq_one_letter_code
_entity_poly.pdbx_strand_id
1 'polypeptide(L)'
;MPNYPLITKLSAFILLMIAAPLTSFVADDPQKPDNSRFTPVVVASDLDEPEQFAVTNSGRVFIVERKGALKVYDPITKTVKLVATIPVNNKYTAADGKISEAEEGLFGVTIDPNFDTNHWIYLLSAPATESIHALTRWEVVNDKLVSGSDKRLLTIKEQRETCCHTGGGMTWDAKGNLFITVGNNTGNTLSAHTDERPNRVNWDDQGHSSNTNDLRGKILRIHPEPNGTYSIPDGNLFPKGTANTRPEIYTMGHRNAWRVSVDSKTGFIYWGEVGPDASLDSELGPRGYDELNQARKPGYFGWPYFVGPNAAFPYWDYVTNKPLDKKDPNKPINNSVNNTGLKELPPVAPPFIYYPYAYSEQFPLVGTGGRSATGGPIYHRSDFKNPKRPWPAYFEGKWIVTDLERGWIMVISMYDNGDYKSMEQIIPDYKPVEPIDIKFGPDGDLYMLEYGSSWFKKSTDSKLVRIEYNSGNRKPVVAVSADKTGGTVPFKITLSSEGTKDFDGDALKYQWKVTSPGTPAQLFTTKNPTVSFNKTGVYNATLIVTDPKGSSNSKSLKIIAGNEPPAVAFNVTGNKTFFFPGKPIIYSVSVADKEDGNLADGKINPSHVAVSIDYTSEGFDYAEVRQAQRSVDASTQYAVAQALISKSDCKNCHNVSGTKSIGPLFTQIADKYKNDPSQIARLAKKIQEGGSGVWGDVTMPAHPGVTTNNANLILRYIMSISDKTINTLPVSGNYTAEIPAGDNGKGSYILRAAYTDKGAKSIPAQTSENTLILRNPLVAAFDADVKVGTTLKVEGNGTGPFNILPKNNSYIGFKKLDMTGIKQLELLATATTRDGASGGIIEIRLGSVTGELIGQTEVFLPGQGPVSTAPRQRGLVTLKVDVKPTSGFQDIYFVFKNDKAKGVQPLMAVTNIKFNQERVN
;
A
#
# COMPACT_ATOMS: atom_id res chain seq x y z
N MET A 1 42.64 91.12 -15.40
CA MET A 1 43.24 90.59 -16.65
C MET A 1 43.84 89.22 -16.35
N PRO A 2 43.58 88.18 -17.15
CA PRO A 2 42.30 87.68 -17.70
C PRO A 2 41.95 86.31 -17.05
N ASN A 3 40.71 86.04 -16.65
CA ASN A 3 39.54 85.61 -17.45
C ASN A 3 39.77 84.28 -18.20
N TYR A 4 39.00 83.23 -17.88
CA TYR A 4 37.85 82.75 -18.67
C TYR A 4 36.95 81.82 -17.82
N PRO A 5 35.61 81.77 -18.03
CA PRO A 5 34.63 81.50 -16.97
C PRO A 5 33.62 80.35 -17.28
N LEU A 6 32.66 80.17 -16.35
CA LEU A 6 31.31 79.56 -16.45
C LEU A 6 31.26 78.01 -16.45
N ILE A 7 30.37 77.29 -15.74
CA ILE A 7 29.19 77.58 -14.92
C ILE A 7 28.96 76.38 -13.97
N THR A 8 28.46 76.69 -12.78
CA THR A 8 27.78 75.85 -11.76
C THR A 8 26.91 74.70 -12.28
N LYS A 9 26.97 73.53 -11.62
CA LYS A 9 25.79 72.66 -11.42
C LYS A 9 25.79 72.03 -10.02
N LEU A 10 24.79 72.42 -9.25
CA LEU A 10 24.32 71.79 -8.02
C LEU A 10 23.02 71.03 -8.35
N SER A 11 22.90 69.82 -7.79
CA SER A 11 21.67 69.14 -7.39
C SER A 11 20.61 68.74 -8.43
N ALA A 12 20.55 67.43 -8.72
CA ALA A 12 19.29 66.72 -8.94
C ALA A 12 19.37 65.33 -8.29
N PHE A 13 18.54 65.11 -7.28
CA PHE A 13 18.24 63.81 -6.70
C PHE A 13 17.61 62.92 -7.77
N ILE A 14 18.23 61.79 -8.11
CA ILE A 14 17.56 60.67 -8.79
C ILE A 14 17.60 59.49 -7.81
N LEU A 15 16.42 59.17 -7.29
CA LEU A 15 16.14 57.96 -6.53
C LEU A 15 16.19 56.78 -7.50
N LEU A 16 17.33 56.09 -7.59
CA LEU A 16 17.43 54.86 -8.35
C LEU A 16 16.77 53.73 -7.54
N MET A 17 15.49 53.44 -7.82
CA MET A 17 14.86 52.20 -7.38
C MET A 17 15.58 51.03 -8.06
N ILE A 18 16.52 50.40 -7.34
CA ILE A 18 16.97 49.06 -7.67
C ILE A 18 15.84 48.12 -7.26
N ALA A 19 15.00 47.76 -8.23
CA ALA A 19 14.10 46.62 -8.11
C ALA A 19 14.96 45.35 -8.09
N ALA A 20 15.45 44.97 -6.91
CA ALA A 20 15.91 43.62 -6.68
C ALA A 20 14.68 42.70 -6.85
N PRO A 21 14.74 41.63 -7.65
CA PRO A 21 13.69 40.62 -7.60
C PRO A 21 13.75 40.02 -6.19
N LEU A 22 12.74 40.31 -5.38
CA LEU A 22 12.41 39.55 -4.20
C LEU A 22 12.07 38.14 -4.68
N THR A 23 13.09 37.30 -4.89
CA THR A 23 12.94 35.86 -4.82
C THR A 23 12.46 35.60 -3.40
N SER A 24 11.16 35.35 -3.26
CA SER A 24 10.60 34.80 -2.05
C SER A 24 11.29 33.46 -1.80
N PHE A 25 12.36 33.47 -1.01
CA PHE A 25 12.79 32.28 -0.32
C PHE A 25 11.63 31.92 0.61
N VAL A 26 10.78 31.00 0.13
CA VAL A 26 9.85 30.30 1.02
C VAL A 26 10.74 29.71 2.10
N ALA A 27 10.56 30.17 3.34
CA ALA A 27 11.28 29.64 4.49
C ALA A 27 11.14 28.12 4.48
N ASP A 28 12.25 27.40 4.66
CA ASP A 28 12.25 25.94 4.74
C ASP A 28 11.42 25.55 5.95
N ASP A 29 10.17 25.14 5.71
CA ASP A 29 9.25 24.73 6.76
C ASP A 29 9.67 23.34 7.27
N PRO A 30 10.05 23.20 8.55
CA PRO A 30 10.37 21.90 9.14
C PRO A 30 9.13 21.05 9.40
N GLN A 31 7.92 21.53 9.11
CA GLN A 31 6.69 20.74 9.23
C GLN A 31 6.53 19.75 8.07
N LYS A 32 5.84 18.65 8.34
CA LYS A 32 5.46 17.68 7.32
C LYS A 32 4.63 18.39 6.24
N PRO A 33 5.04 18.36 4.95
CA PRO A 33 4.20 18.89 3.89
C PRO A 33 2.96 18.02 3.69
N ASP A 34 1.87 18.65 3.27
CA ASP A 34 0.66 17.93 2.86
C ASP A 34 0.97 16.97 1.70
N ASN A 35 0.46 15.73 1.78
CA ASN A 35 0.72 14.69 0.79
C ASN A 35 0.29 15.09 -0.64
N SER A 36 -0.69 15.99 -0.79
CA SER A 36 -1.11 16.54 -2.09
C SER A 36 -0.06 17.38 -2.81
N ARG A 37 1.05 17.74 -2.13
CA ARG A 37 2.19 18.43 -2.75
C ARG A 37 3.07 17.49 -3.59
N PHE A 38 2.86 16.18 -3.51
CA PHE A 38 3.58 15.20 -4.30
C PHE A 38 2.69 14.70 -5.44
N THR A 39 3.17 14.85 -6.67
CA THR A 39 2.43 14.43 -7.87
C THR A 39 3.20 13.34 -8.61
N PRO A 40 2.66 12.11 -8.70
CA PRO A 40 3.21 11.08 -9.57
C PRO A 40 2.99 11.44 -11.04
N VAL A 41 4.06 11.45 -11.83
CA VAL A 41 4.05 11.73 -13.27
C VAL A 41 4.67 10.56 -14.00
N VAL A 42 3.90 9.91 -14.87
CA VAL A 42 4.43 8.85 -15.75
C VAL A 42 5.34 9.48 -16.80
N VAL A 43 6.61 9.07 -16.82
CA VAL A 43 7.62 9.58 -17.77
C VAL A 43 7.99 8.55 -18.84
N ALA A 44 7.87 7.26 -18.53
CA ALA A 44 7.92 6.17 -19.51
C ALA A 44 6.91 5.09 -19.13
N SER A 45 6.41 4.34 -20.11
CA SER A 45 5.45 3.24 -19.93
C SER A 45 5.74 2.12 -20.92
N ASP A 46 5.05 0.99 -20.78
CA ASP A 46 5.11 -0.14 -21.73
C ASP A 46 6.53 -0.75 -21.80
N LEU A 47 7.16 -0.87 -20.63
CA LEU A 47 8.46 -1.50 -20.42
C LEU A 47 8.29 -3.04 -20.39
N ASP A 48 9.34 -3.77 -20.76
CA ASP A 48 9.33 -5.24 -20.75
C ASP A 48 10.23 -5.74 -19.62
N GLU A 49 9.64 -6.00 -18.45
CA GLU A 49 10.33 -6.50 -17.25
C GLU A 49 11.48 -5.57 -16.82
N PRO A 50 11.19 -4.31 -16.48
CA PRO A 50 12.23 -3.36 -16.10
C PRO A 50 12.78 -3.67 -14.70
N GLU A 51 14.10 -3.73 -14.55
CA GLU A 51 14.77 -4.20 -13.33
C GLU A 51 15.38 -3.07 -12.50
N GLN A 52 16.10 -2.17 -13.16
CA GLN A 52 16.81 -1.08 -12.49
C GLN A 52 16.98 0.12 -13.43
N PHE A 53 17.16 1.32 -12.86
CA PHE A 53 17.45 2.52 -13.64
C PHE A 53 18.56 3.39 -13.05
N ALA A 54 19.13 4.28 -13.87
CA ALA A 54 20.10 5.29 -13.45
C ALA A 54 19.75 6.65 -14.08
N VAL A 55 19.78 7.72 -13.27
CA VAL A 55 19.46 9.09 -13.71
C VAL A 55 20.75 9.88 -13.89
N THR A 56 20.97 10.42 -15.07
CA THR A 56 22.11 11.31 -15.38
C THR A 56 21.87 12.73 -14.86
N ASN A 57 22.93 13.54 -14.74
CA ASN A 57 22.83 14.97 -14.39
C ASN A 57 21.94 15.78 -15.35
N SER A 58 21.82 15.33 -16.61
CA SER A 58 20.93 15.92 -17.61
C SER A 58 19.45 15.54 -17.46
N GLY A 59 19.12 14.66 -16.50
CA GLY A 59 17.77 14.13 -16.29
C GLY A 59 17.38 12.98 -17.23
N ARG A 60 18.27 12.55 -18.13
CA ARG A 60 18.10 11.33 -18.92
C ARG A 60 18.16 10.10 -18.02
N VAL A 61 17.36 9.09 -18.33
CA VAL A 61 17.24 7.89 -17.49
C VAL A 61 17.57 6.64 -18.29
N PHE A 62 18.64 5.94 -17.91
CA PHE A 62 18.94 4.61 -18.43
C PHE A 62 18.14 3.57 -17.68
N ILE A 63 17.52 2.63 -18.39
CA ILE A 63 16.66 1.59 -17.81
C ILE A 63 17.14 0.26 -18.37
N VAL A 64 17.34 -0.74 -17.51
CA VAL A 64 17.59 -2.12 -17.94
C VAL A 64 16.34 -2.97 -17.79
N GLU A 65 16.15 -3.84 -18.76
CA GLU A 65 15.07 -4.82 -18.82
C GLU A 65 15.67 -6.23 -18.75
N ARG A 66 15.05 -7.12 -17.96
CA ARG A 66 15.59 -8.45 -17.62
C ARG A 66 16.01 -9.24 -18.86
N LYS A 67 15.27 -9.13 -19.97
CA LYS A 67 15.57 -9.81 -21.25
C LYS A 67 16.78 -9.25 -22.02
N GLY A 68 17.50 -8.28 -21.48
CA GLY A 68 18.76 -7.78 -22.04
C GLY A 68 18.69 -6.39 -22.67
N ALA A 69 17.54 -5.73 -22.70
CA ALA A 69 17.46 -4.40 -23.32
C ALA A 69 17.98 -3.32 -22.36
N LEU A 70 18.94 -2.52 -22.84
CA LEU A 70 19.32 -1.24 -22.24
C LEU A 70 18.58 -0.14 -23.02
N LYS A 71 17.74 0.62 -22.33
CA LYS A 71 16.96 1.73 -22.89
C LYS A 71 17.38 3.05 -22.27
N VAL A 72 17.06 4.15 -22.96
CA VAL A 72 17.22 5.51 -22.43
C VAL A 72 15.95 6.33 -22.66
N TYR A 73 15.46 6.95 -21.60
CA TYR A 73 14.44 7.99 -21.64
C TYR A 73 15.10 9.36 -21.80
N ASP A 74 14.60 10.14 -22.75
CA ASP A 74 15.00 11.53 -22.99
C ASP A 74 13.90 12.49 -22.48
N PRO A 75 14.18 13.34 -21.48
CA PRO A 75 13.20 14.26 -20.91
C PRO A 75 12.80 15.40 -21.85
N ILE A 76 13.59 15.70 -22.88
CA ILE A 76 13.33 16.75 -23.87
C ILE A 76 12.32 16.24 -24.90
N THR A 77 12.62 15.10 -25.52
CA THR A 77 11.73 14.51 -26.55
C THR A 77 10.58 13.71 -25.94
N LYS A 78 10.67 13.33 -24.66
CA LYS A 78 9.75 12.45 -23.94
C LYS A 78 9.61 11.08 -24.59
N THR A 79 10.69 10.57 -25.16
CA THR A 79 10.72 9.26 -25.84
C THR A 79 11.67 8.31 -25.14
N VAL A 80 11.34 7.03 -25.16
CA VAL A 80 12.25 5.94 -24.78
C VAL A 80 12.85 5.34 -26.05
N LYS A 81 14.16 5.12 -26.06
CA LYS A 81 14.89 4.49 -27.17
C LYS A 81 15.70 3.30 -26.68
N LEU A 82 15.85 2.29 -27.53
CA LEU A 82 16.79 1.19 -27.30
C LEU A 82 18.23 1.69 -27.55
N VAL A 83 19.11 1.47 -26.58
CA VAL A 83 20.55 1.76 -26.65
C VAL A 83 21.31 0.54 -27.16
N ALA A 84 21.03 -0.63 -26.57
CA ALA A 84 21.62 -1.90 -26.93
C ALA A 84 20.78 -3.08 -26.42
N THR A 85 21.01 -4.27 -26.98
CA THR A 85 20.53 -5.54 -26.43
C THR A 85 21.74 -6.37 -26.02
N ILE A 86 21.85 -6.67 -24.73
CA ILE A 86 22.88 -7.52 -24.14
C ILE A 86 22.39 -8.98 -24.18
N PRO A 87 23.15 -9.93 -24.76
CA PRO A 87 22.81 -11.34 -24.70
C PRO A 87 22.88 -11.86 -23.26
N VAL A 88 21.76 -12.34 -22.73
CA VAL A 88 21.65 -12.78 -21.34
C VAL A 88 20.98 -14.14 -21.22
N ASN A 89 21.28 -14.85 -20.13
CA ASN A 89 20.50 -15.99 -19.68
C ASN A 89 19.48 -15.50 -18.65
N ASN A 90 18.23 -15.89 -18.83
CA ASN A 90 17.10 -15.50 -18.00
C ASN A 90 16.24 -16.72 -17.60
N LYS A 91 16.84 -17.92 -17.65
CA LYS A 91 16.22 -19.22 -17.40
C LYS A 91 17.16 -20.15 -16.62
N TYR A 92 16.56 -21.09 -15.90
CA TYR A 92 17.26 -22.21 -15.28
C TYR A 92 16.68 -23.54 -15.78
N THR A 93 17.51 -24.58 -15.75
CA THR A 93 17.14 -25.94 -16.14
C THR A 93 17.34 -26.86 -14.95
N ALA A 94 16.24 -27.31 -14.35
CA ALA A 94 16.27 -28.22 -13.21
C ALA A 94 16.92 -29.58 -13.57
N ALA A 95 17.32 -30.33 -12.55
CA ALA A 95 17.95 -31.65 -12.71
C ALA A 95 17.11 -32.64 -13.53
N ASP A 96 15.78 -32.49 -13.53
CA ASP A 96 14.83 -33.29 -14.31
C ASP A 96 14.66 -32.81 -15.76
N GLY A 97 15.41 -31.77 -16.17
CA GLY A 97 15.37 -31.17 -17.50
C GLY A 97 14.30 -30.09 -17.68
N LYS A 98 13.51 -29.77 -16.65
CA LYS A 98 12.48 -28.74 -16.74
C LYS A 98 13.11 -27.35 -16.82
N ILE A 99 12.77 -26.61 -17.88
CA ILE A 99 13.21 -25.23 -18.09
C ILE A 99 12.16 -24.27 -17.52
N SER A 100 12.60 -23.34 -16.67
CA SER A 100 11.74 -22.31 -16.06
C SER A 100 12.41 -20.94 -16.14
N GLU A 101 11.60 -19.87 -16.01
CA GLU A 101 12.10 -18.49 -15.95
C GLU A 101 12.94 -18.27 -14.68
N ALA A 102 14.01 -17.49 -14.78
CA ALA A 102 14.87 -17.10 -13.66
C ALA A 102 14.80 -15.58 -13.43
N GLU A 103 15.02 -15.12 -12.21
CA GLU A 103 15.08 -13.68 -11.87
C GLU A 103 16.23 -12.94 -12.58
N GLU A 104 17.25 -13.66 -13.02
CA GLU A 104 18.42 -13.09 -13.67
C GLU A 104 18.20 -12.75 -15.16
N GLY A 105 19.20 -12.08 -15.73
CA GLY A 105 19.12 -11.49 -17.06
C GLY A 105 20.06 -10.29 -17.16
N LEU A 106 19.56 -9.15 -17.63
CA LEU A 106 20.19 -7.84 -17.41
C LEU A 106 19.44 -7.11 -16.31
N PHE A 107 20.03 -7.03 -15.12
CA PHE A 107 19.29 -6.69 -13.89
C PHE A 107 19.94 -5.59 -13.06
N GLY A 108 21.13 -5.12 -13.44
CA GLY A 108 21.75 -3.97 -12.80
C GLY A 108 22.26 -2.92 -13.79
N VAL A 109 22.06 -1.65 -13.45
CA VAL A 109 22.63 -0.48 -14.13
C VAL A 109 22.98 0.63 -13.15
N THR A 110 24.17 1.19 -13.29
CA THR A 110 24.55 2.47 -12.69
C THR A 110 25.44 3.25 -13.66
N ILE A 111 25.53 4.56 -13.48
CA ILE A 111 26.44 5.42 -14.23
C ILE A 111 27.61 5.80 -13.34
N ASP A 112 28.77 6.02 -13.94
CA ASP A 112 29.94 6.53 -13.23
C ASP A 112 29.65 7.90 -12.59
N PRO A 113 30.16 8.22 -11.39
CA PRO A 113 30.01 9.55 -10.81
C PRO A 113 30.51 10.69 -11.72
N ASN A 114 31.44 10.40 -12.64
CA ASN A 114 31.97 11.32 -13.64
C ASN A 114 31.38 11.10 -15.05
N PHE A 115 30.18 10.53 -15.16
CA PHE A 115 29.51 10.19 -16.43
C PHE A 115 29.50 11.32 -17.46
N ASP A 116 29.32 12.58 -17.03
CA ASP A 116 29.31 13.75 -17.92
C ASP A 116 30.65 13.97 -18.65
N THR A 117 31.72 13.33 -18.19
CA THR A 117 33.08 13.42 -18.76
C THR A 117 33.56 12.13 -19.40
N ASN A 118 33.34 10.98 -18.77
CA ASN A 118 33.85 9.68 -19.24
C ASN A 118 32.81 8.84 -19.99
N HIS A 119 31.52 9.19 -19.86
CA HIS A 119 30.40 8.46 -20.44
C HIS A 119 30.34 6.98 -20.06
N TRP A 120 30.86 6.60 -18.89
CA TRP A 120 30.91 5.22 -18.45
C TRP A 120 29.63 4.77 -17.76
N ILE A 121 29.10 3.63 -18.23
CA ILE A 121 27.97 2.93 -17.63
C ILE A 121 28.41 1.55 -17.15
N TYR A 122 27.86 1.10 -16.04
CA TYR A 122 28.13 -0.19 -15.43
C TYR A 122 26.87 -1.04 -15.50
N LEU A 123 27.00 -2.25 -16.05
CA LEU A 123 25.92 -3.21 -16.22
C LEU A 123 26.23 -4.48 -15.46
N LEU A 124 25.25 -4.98 -14.71
CA LEU A 124 25.30 -6.29 -14.07
C LEU A 124 24.34 -7.22 -14.82
N SER A 125 24.89 -8.35 -15.29
CA SER A 125 24.16 -9.27 -16.16
C SER A 125 24.55 -10.72 -15.91
N ALA A 126 23.64 -11.65 -16.24
CA ALA A 126 23.89 -13.07 -16.39
C ALA A 126 24.17 -13.37 -17.87
N PRO A 127 25.43 -13.58 -18.30
CA PRO A 127 25.74 -13.82 -19.70
C PRO A 127 25.03 -15.08 -20.24
N ALA A 128 24.64 -15.06 -21.51
CA ALA A 128 23.85 -16.13 -22.13
C ALA A 128 24.46 -17.55 -22.04
N THR A 129 25.79 -17.65 -21.97
CA THR A 129 26.51 -18.93 -22.08
C THR A 129 27.37 -19.28 -20.86
N GLU A 130 27.45 -18.39 -19.86
CA GLU A 130 28.32 -18.56 -18.69
C GLU A 130 27.46 -18.61 -17.41
N SER A 131 27.75 -19.55 -16.51
CA SER A 131 27.08 -19.64 -15.19
C SER A 131 27.71 -18.66 -14.20
N ILE A 132 27.60 -17.37 -14.51
CA ILE A 132 28.14 -16.26 -13.71
C ILE A 132 27.19 -15.06 -13.72
N HIS A 133 27.35 -14.16 -12.75
CA HIS A 133 27.00 -12.75 -12.92
C HIS A 133 28.27 -11.96 -13.24
N ALA A 134 28.16 -11.04 -14.20
CA ALA A 134 29.27 -10.24 -14.70
C ALA A 134 28.97 -8.75 -14.54
N LEU A 135 29.82 -8.05 -13.79
CA LEU A 135 29.87 -6.59 -13.78
C LEU A 135 30.74 -6.13 -14.94
N THR A 136 30.14 -5.39 -15.86
CA THR A 136 30.82 -4.85 -17.04
C THR A 136 30.71 -3.33 -17.08
N ARG A 137 31.79 -2.66 -17.48
CA ARG A 137 31.81 -1.22 -17.77
C ARG A 137 31.83 -1.01 -19.27
N TRP A 138 31.02 -0.08 -19.76
CA TRP A 138 30.92 0.31 -21.17
C TRP A 138 31.01 1.82 -21.31
N GLU A 139 31.36 2.30 -22.50
CA GLU A 139 31.24 3.70 -22.88
C GLU A 139 29.95 3.93 -23.69
N VAL A 140 29.23 5.01 -23.40
CA VAL A 140 27.97 5.37 -24.07
C VAL A 140 28.14 6.66 -24.86
N VAL A 141 28.02 6.60 -26.19
CA VAL A 141 28.10 7.78 -27.06
C VAL A 141 26.94 7.78 -28.03
N ASN A 142 26.25 8.92 -28.17
CA ASN A 142 25.10 9.08 -29.08
C ASN A 142 24.04 7.99 -28.90
N ASP A 143 23.72 7.68 -27.65
CA ASP A 143 22.71 6.69 -27.25
C ASP A 143 23.02 5.27 -27.72
N LYS A 144 24.31 4.93 -27.83
CA LYS A 144 24.80 3.61 -28.20
C LYS A 144 25.97 3.21 -27.32
N LEU A 145 26.10 1.91 -27.05
CA LEU A 145 27.33 1.37 -26.49
C LEU A 145 28.43 1.41 -27.55
N VAL A 146 29.59 1.96 -27.21
CA VAL A 146 30.76 1.98 -28.09
C VAL A 146 31.26 0.56 -28.26
N SER A 147 31.38 0.10 -29.52
CA SER A 147 31.82 -1.26 -29.83
C SER A 147 33.23 -1.53 -29.30
N GLY A 148 33.42 -2.64 -28.59
CA GLY A 148 34.70 -3.03 -27.98
C GLY A 148 35.14 -2.22 -26.76
N SER A 149 34.27 -1.33 -26.24
CA SER A 149 34.55 -0.55 -25.02
C SER A 149 34.33 -1.35 -23.74
N ASP A 150 33.73 -2.54 -23.83
CA ASP A 150 33.41 -3.36 -22.68
C ASP A 150 34.64 -3.80 -21.91
N LYS A 151 34.55 -3.67 -20.59
CA LYS A 151 35.52 -4.18 -19.63
C LYS A 151 34.77 -5.01 -18.59
N ARG A 152 35.17 -6.26 -18.42
CA ARG A 152 34.63 -7.13 -17.37
C ARG A 152 35.45 -6.92 -16.09
N LEU A 153 34.84 -6.27 -15.10
CA LEU A 153 35.52 -5.90 -13.86
C LEU A 153 35.48 -7.04 -12.85
N LEU A 154 34.28 -7.58 -12.61
CA LEU A 154 34.03 -8.57 -11.58
C LEU A 154 33.14 -9.70 -12.12
N THR A 155 33.50 -10.92 -11.75
CA THR A 155 32.74 -12.13 -12.06
C THR A 155 32.37 -12.83 -10.75
N ILE A 156 31.10 -13.17 -10.62
CA ILE A 156 30.53 -13.89 -9.48
C ILE A 156 30.05 -15.23 -10.02
N LYS A 157 30.48 -16.33 -9.40
CA LYS A 157 30.09 -17.68 -9.83
C LYS A 157 28.65 -17.95 -9.42
N GLU A 158 27.87 -18.49 -10.34
CA GLU A 158 26.46 -18.78 -10.14
C GLU A 158 26.09 -20.21 -10.60
N GLN A 159 24.94 -20.70 -10.16
CA GLN A 159 24.32 -21.95 -10.64
C GLN A 159 23.14 -21.65 -11.58
N ARG A 160 22.70 -22.65 -12.36
CA ARG A 160 21.62 -22.56 -13.37
C ARG A 160 20.63 -23.75 -13.30
N GLU A 161 20.63 -24.45 -12.18
CA GLU A 161 19.81 -25.63 -11.91
C GLU A 161 18.52 -25.29 -11.16
N THR A 162 18.58 -24.29 -10.27
CA THR A 162 17.44 -23.87 -9.47
C THR A 162 17.34 -22.35 -9.46
N CYS A 163 16.21 -21.84 -9.01
CA CYS A 163 15.99 -20.42 -8.74
C CYS A 163 15.99 -20.27 -7.21
N CYS A 164 16.50 -19.20 -6.62
CA CYS A 164 16.35 -17.81 -7.05
C CYS A 164 17.38 -16.89 -6.36
N HIS A 165 17.09 -15.58 -6.34
CA HIS A 165 17.77 -14.52 -5.60
C HIS A 165 19.02 -14.00 -6.30
N THR A 166 18.79 -13.06 -7.21
CA THR A 166 19.84 -12.42 -8.01
C THR A 166 20.45 -11.19 -7.32
N GLY A 167 19.68 -10.44 -6.53
CA GLY A 167 20.11 -9.14 -5.98
C GLY A 167 20.15 -8.04 -7.05
N GLY A 168 21.30 -7.38 -7.25
CA GLY A 168 21.52 -6.46 -8.36
C GLY A 168 21.48 -4.96 -8.04
N GLY A 169 21.31 -4.58 -6.78
CA GLY A 169 21.45 -3.20 -6.34
C GLY A 169 22.88 -2.68 -6.55
N MET A 170 23.03 -1.48 -7.09
CA MET A 170 24.32 -0.82 -7.25
C MET A 170 24.25 0.66 -6.85
N THR A 171 25.22 1.13 -6.08
CA THR A 171 25.32 2.53 -5.67
C THR A 171 26.76 2.94 -5.39
N TRP A 172 27.03 4.24 -5.32
CA TRP A 172 28.37 4.79 -5.12
C TRP A 172 28.48 5.52 -3.78
N ASP A 173 29.63 5.41 -3.12
CA ASP A 173 29.98 6.35 -2.05
C ASP A 173 30.67 7.60 -2.60
N ALA A 174 30.81 8.63 -1.75
CA ALA A 174 31.47 9.89 -2.11
C ALA A 174 32.98 9.75 -2.43
N LYS A 175 33.57 8.57 -2.20
CA LYS A 175 34.98 8.26 -2.50
C LYS A 175 35.11 7.48 -3.83
N GLY A 176 34.03 7.29 -4.57
CA GLY A 176 34.03 6.57 -5.84
C GLY A 176 34.08 5.05 -5.69
N ASN A 177 33.74 4.50 -4.51
CA ASN A 177 33.61 3.05 -4.36
C ASN A 177 32.20 2.61 -4.77
N LEU A 178 32.15 1.52 -5.52
CA LEU A 178 30.92 0.89 -5.98
C LEU A 178 30.50 -0.21 -5.00
N PHE A 179 29.27 -0.09 -4.49
CA PHE A 179 28.58 -1.13 -3.73
C PHE A 179 27.70 -1.96 -4.66
N ILE A 180 27.67 -3.28 -4.45
CA ILE A 180 26.96 -4.23 -5.32
C ILE A 180 26.26 -5.26 -4.43
N THR A 181 24.95 -5.43 -4.56
CA THR A 181 24.23 -6.51 -3.88
C THR A 181 24.21 -7.78 -4.73
N VAL A 182 24.44 -8.91 -4.06
CA VAL A 182 24.51 -10.23 -4.69
C VAL A 182 23.68 -11.19 -3.86
N GLY A 183 22.65 -11.79 -4.46
CA GLY A 183 21.84 -12.80 -3.77
C GLY A 183 22.61 -14.10 -3.56
N ASN A 184 22.03 -15.01 -2.76
CA ASN A 184 22.68 -16.27 -2.39
C ASN A 184 22.70 -17.32 -3.52
N ASN A 185 21.79 -17.19 -4.50
CA ASN A 185 21.58 -18.09 -5.62
C ASN A 185 21.42 -19.57 -5.23
N THR A 186 20.40 -19.87 -4.43
CA THR A 186 20.04 -21.22 -3.97
C THR A 186 18.55 -21.51 -4.14
N GLY A 187 18.21 -22.80 -4.16
CA GLY A 187 16.85 -23.30 -4.40
C GLY A 187 15.94 -23.23 -3.19
N ASN A 188 15.12 -22.18 -3.03
CA ASN A 188 14.22 -22.06 -1.86
C ASN A 188 12.78 -22.51 -2.13
N THR A 189 12.18 -23.28 -1.20
CA THR A 189 10.75 -23.59 -1.22
C THR A 189 9.95 -23.20 0.03
N LEU A 190 10.50 -23.18 1.26
CA LEU A 190 9.72 -22.86 2.49
C LEU A 190 10.52 -22.37 3.74
N SER A 191 11.85 -22.51 3.85
CA SER A 191 12.60 -22.14 5.08
C SER A 191 14.11 -21.95 4.80
N ALA A 192 14.96 -21.91 5.82
CA ALA A 192 16.42 -21.87 5.65
C ALA A 192 16.95 -23.16 5.01
N HIS A 193 17.90 -23.05 4.07
CA HIS A 193 18.45 -24.18 3.32
C HIS A 193 19.83 -24.58 3.86
N THR A 194 19.90 -25.72 4.53
CA THR A 194 21.15 -26.31 5.06
C THR A 194 21.35 -27.74 4.57
N ASP A 195 20.90 -28.05 3.36
CA ASP A 195 20.89 -29.43 2.81
C ASP A 195 22.26 -29.83 2.27
N GLU A 196 23.08 -30.40 3.16
CA GLU A 196 24.46 -30.82 2.86
C GLU A 196 24.57 -32.19 2.17
N ARG A 197 23.46 -32.82 1.78
CA ARG A 197 23.49 -34.15 1.14
C ARG A 197 24.23 -34.11 -0.21
N PRO A 198 24.81 -35.24 -0.66
CA PRO A 198 25.41 -35.32 -1.99
C PRO A 198 24.45 -34.88 -3.10
N ASN A 199 24.95 -34.12 -4.08
CA ASN A 199 24.18 -33.53 -5.19
C ASN A 199 23.13 -32.48 -4.77
N ARG A 200 23.22 -31.92 -3.56
CA ARG A 200 22.31 -30.87 -3.06
C ARG A 200 23.01 -29.54 -2.77
N VAL A 201 24.22 -29.32 -3.32
CA VAL A 201 25.02 -28.09 -3.08
C VAL A 201 24.26 -26.78 -3.38
N ASN A 202 23.35 -26.78 -4.36
CA ASN A 202 22.53 -25.62 -4.70
C ASN A 202 21.35 -25.37 -3.72
N TRP A 203 21.24 -26.17 -2.66
CA TRP A 203 20.28 -26.09 -1.55
C TRP A 203 20.99 -25.99 -0.19
N ASP A 204 22.24 -25.52 -0.17
CA ASP A 204 22.99 -25.27 1.06
C ASP A 204 23.49 -23.82 1.10
N ASP A 205 22.69 -22.94 1.71
CA ASP A 205 23.00 -21.52 1.87
C ASP A 205 24.27 -21.27 2.70
N GLN A 206 24.64 -22.23 3.54
CA GLN A 206 25.81 -22.13 4.41
C GLN A 206 27.10 -22.05 3.61
N GLY A 207 27.17 -22.76 2.48
CA GLY A 207 28.30 -22.73 1.56
C GLY A 207 28.43 -21.41 0.81
N HIS A 208 27.46 -20.49 0.91
CA HIS A 208 27.38 -19.27 0.11
C HIS A 208 27.23 -18.04 1.01
N SER A 209 26.03 -17.73 1.49
CA SER A 209 25.71 -16.53 2.28
C SER A 209 26.60 -16.38 3.51
N SER A 210 26.81 -17.49 4.24
CA SER A 210 27.68 -17.59 5.42
C SER A 210 29.11 -18.05 5.13
N ASN A 211 29.51 -18.18 3.86
CA ASN A 211 30.87 -18.51 3.47
C ASN A 211 31.66 -17.22 3.21
N THR A 212 32.73 -17.02 3.96
CA THR A 212 33.60 -15.83 3.86
C THR A 212 34.44 -15.82 2.58
N ASN A 213 34.53 -16.95 1.88
CA ASN A 213 35.30 -17.15 0.66
C ASN A 213 34.43 -17.23 -0.62
N ASP A 214 33.15 -16.88 -0.53
CA ASP A 214 32.19 -16.83 -1.65
C ASP A 214 31.57 -15.42 -1.75
N LEU A 215 31.27 -14.98 -2.97
CA LEU A 215 30.72 -13.64 -3.23
C LEU A 215 29.18 -13.62 -3.24
N ARG A 216 28.50 -14.76 -3.22
CA ARG A 216 27.04 -14.85 -3.16
C ARG A 216 26.50 -14.61 -1.75
N GLY A 217 25.34 -13.98 -1.66
CA GLY A 217 24.71 -13.58 -0.40
C GLY A 217 25.51 -12.49 0.33
N LYS A 218 25.98 -11.48 -0.43
CA LYS A 218 26.90 -10.42 0.03
C LYS A 218 26.43 -9.04 -0.46
N ILE A 219 26.87 -8.00 0.25
CA ILE A 219 27.06 -6.67 -0.35
C ILE A 219 28.56 -6.46 -0.50
N LEU A 220 29.00 -6.28 -1.74
CA LEU A 220 30.39 -6.09 -2.11
C LEU A 220 30.71 -4.60 -2.17
N ARG A 221 31.97 -4.23 -1.92
CA ARG A 221 32.49 -2.87 -2.10
C ARG A 221 33.84 -2.91 -2.78
N ILE A 222 33.92 -2.35 -3.99
CA ILE A 222 35.13 -2.27 -4.82
C ILE A 222 35.37 -0.83 -5.29
N HIS A 223 36.58 -0.52 -5.74
CA HIS A 223 36.88 0.74 -6.43
C HIS A 223 37.19 0.48 -7.91
N PRO A 224 36.27 0.78 -8.84
CA PRO A 224 36.52 0.61 -10.27
C PRO A 224 37.67 1.47 -10.77
N GLU A 225 38.55 0.90 -11.59
CA GLU A 225 39.72 1.60 -12.13
C GLU A 225 39.54 1.97 -13.62
N PRO A 226 40.15 3.07 -14.10
CA PRO A 226 40.06 3.50 -15.49
C PRO A 226 40.47 2.45 -16.53
N ASN A 227 41.39 1.56 -16.19
CA ASN A 227 41.87 0.49 -17.07
C ASN A 227 40.87 -0.68 -17.21
N GLY A 228 39.73 -0.64 -16.51
CA GLY A 228 38.72 -1.71 -16.53
C GLY A 228 38.98 -2.82 -15.51
N THR A 229 39.89 -2.60 -14.56
CA THR A 229 40.06 -3.45 -13.36
C THR A 229 39.37 -2.81 -12.15
N TYR A 230 39.62 -3.33 -10.94
CA TYR A 230 39.20 -2.70 -9.69
C TYR A 230 40.28 -2.88 -8.61
N SER A 231 40.31 -1.95 -7.65
CA SER A 231 41.07 -2.09 -6.41
C SER A 231 40.14 -2.38 -5.23
N ILE A 232 40.72 -2.86 -4.13
CA ILE A 232 40.00 -3.17 -2.88
C ILE A 232 40.10 -1.96 -1.95
N PRO A 233 38.98 -1.32 -1.58
CA PRO A 233 38.97 -0.25 -0.60
C PRO A 233 39.33 -0.75 0.80
N ASP A 234 40.01 0.09 1.58
CA ASP A 234 40.19 -0.17 3.01
C ASP A 234 38.86 -0.15 3.77
N GLY A 235 38.80 -0.95 4.84
CA GLY A 235 37.62 -1.01 5.71
C GLY A 235 36.49 -1.90 5.18
N ASN A 236 36.78 -2.84 4.28
CA ASN A 236 35.90 -3.99 4.02
C ASN A 236 35.96 -5.00 5.19
N LEU A 237 35.01 -5.93 5.24
CA LEU A 237 34.86 -6.87 6.37
C LEU A 237 36.13 -7.72 6.59
N PHE A 238 36.77 -8.12 5.49
CA PHE A 238 38.00 -8.89 5.52
C PHE A 238 39.14 -8.10 4.88
N PRO A 239 40.23 -7.82 5.61
CA PRO A 239 41.40 -7.17 5.04
C PRO A 239 42.00 -7.98 3.88
N LYS A 240 42.56 -7.26 2.89
CA LYS A 240 43.24 -7.89 1.74
C LYS A 240 44.34 -8.85 2.21
N GLY A 241 44.33 -10.07 1.67
CA GLY A 241 45.29 -11.12 2.00
C GLY A 241 44.90 -12.01 3.18
N THR A 242 43.76 -11.75 3.84
CA THR A 242 43.23 -12.64 4.88
C THR A 242 42.89 -14.01 4.28
N ALA A 243 43.51 -15.07 4.78
CA ALA A 243 43.33 -16.42 4.26
C ALA A 243 41.87 -16.89 4.36
N ASN A 244 41.39 -17.64 3.37
CA ASN A 244 40.02 -18.17 3.28
C ASN A 244 38.93 -17.08 3.31
N THR A 245 39.22 -15.89 2.79
CA THR A 245 38.24 -14.81 2.69
C THR A 245 38.32 -14.09 1.35
N ARG A 246 37.22 -13.43 0.98
CA ARG A 246 37.15 -12.51 -0.16
C ARG A 246 37.18 -11.06 0.31
N PRO A 247 38.20 -10.28 -0.07
CA PRO A 247 38.35 -8.91 0.42
C PRO A 247 37.34 -7.92 -0.21
N GLU A 248 36.57 -8.33 -1.21
CA GLU A 248 35.48 -7.55 -1.80
C GLU A 248 34.27 -7.41 -0.85
N ILE A 249 34.15 -8.28 0.15
CA ILE A 249 32.98 -8.36 1.03
C ILE A 249 32.94 -7.17 2.00
N TYR A 250 31.88 -6.36 1.92
CA TYR A 250 31.58 -5.32 2.91
C TYR A 250 30.58 -5.82 3.96
N THR A 251 29.49 -6.45 3.53
CA THR A 251 28.60 -7.20 4.43
C THR A 251 28.32 -8.59 3.88
N MET A 252 28.05 -9.53 4.78
CA MET A 252 27.73 -10.92 4.43
C MET A 252 26.54 -11.45 5.21
N GLY A 253 26.06 -12.63 4.83
CA GLY A 253 24.92 -13.27 5.46
C GLY A 253 23.60 -12.73 4.95
N HIS A 254 23.49 -12.57 3.62
CA HIS A 254 22.26 -12.11 2.98
C HIS A 254 21.58 -13.23 2.20
N ARG A 255 20.25 -13.21 2.15
CA ARG A 255 19.45 -14.08 1.27
C ARG A 255 19.29 -13.44 -0.11
N ASN A 256 18.52 -12.37 -0.18
CA ASN A 256 18.22 -11.63 -1.40
C ASN A 256 18.24 -10.12 -1.10
N ALA A 257 19.43 -9.54 -0.96
CA ALA A 257 19.60 -8.11 -0.74
C ALA A 257 19.35 -7.34 -2.04
N TRP A 258 18.43 -6.37 -2.00
CA TRP A 258 17.94 -5.65 -3.17
C TRP A 258 18.60 -4.28 -3.33
N ARG A 259 17.88 -3.17 -3.16
CA ARG A 259 18.39 -1.83 -3.50
C ARG A 259 19.18 -1.27 -2.32
N VAL A 260 20.51 -1.31 -2.46
CA VAL A 260 21.45 -0.68 -1.52
C VAL A 260 21.62 0.81 -1.81
N SER A 261 21.67 1.61 -0.75
CA SER A 261 21.97 3.04 -0.76
C SER A 261 23.06 3.36 0.24
N VAL A 262 23.86 4.38 -0.05
CA VAL A 262 24.83 4.97 0.87
C VAL A 262 24.28 6.31 1.33
N ASP A 263 24.24 6.54 2.63
CA ASP A 263 23.99 7.86 3.21
C ASP A 263 25.23 8.74 2.99
N SER A 264 25.06 9.82 2.24
CA SER A 264 26.13 10.73 1.83
C SER A 264 26.77 11.51 2.98
N LYS A 265 26.12 11.58 4.15
CA LYS A 265 26.61 12.27 5.35
C LYS A 265 27.30 11.33 6.33
N THR A 266 26.72 10.16 6.55
CA THR A 266 27.23 9.22 7.56
C THR A 266 28.13 8.13 6.97
N GLY A 267 27.99 7.84 5.67
CA GLY A 267 28.62 6.69 5.02
C GLY A 267 27.99 5.34 5.40
N PHE A 268 26.90 5.33 6.17
CA PHE A 268 26.16 4.11 6.46
C PHE A 268 25.47 3.61 5.19
N ILE A 269 25.30 2.29 5.08
CA ILE A 269 24.53 1.71 3.99
C ILE A 269 23.20 1.15 4.48
N TYR A 270 22.21 1.19 3.60
CA TYR A 270 20.85 0.73 3.86
C TYR A 270 20.33 -0.07 2.67
N TRP A 271 19.55 -1.12 2.90
CA TRP A 271 18.98 -1.95 1.83
C TRP A 271 17.69 -2.65 2.26
N GLY A 272 16.89 -3.08 1.30
CA GLY A 272 15.83 -4.07 1.52
C GLY A 272 16.33 -5.49 1.28
N GLU A 273 15.79 -6.45 2.01
CA GLU A 273 16.17 -7.85 1.96
C GLU A 273 14.94 -8.77 2.07
N VAL A 274 14.78 -9.64 1.07
CA VAL A 274 13.67 -10.59 1.00
C VAL A 274 14.04 -11.89 1.72
N GLY A 275 13.27 -12.24 2.75
CA GLY A 275 13.49 -13.43 3.57
C GLY A 275 12.75 -14.68 3.06
N PRO A 276 12.77 -15.79 3.82
CA PRO A 276 12.13 -17.03 3.42
C PRO A 276 10.60 -16.99 3.53
N ASP A 277 9.92 -17.89 2.82
CA ASP A 277 8.48 -18.05 2.86
C ASP A 277 8.02 -18.98 3.99
N ALA A 278 7.74 -18.42 5.17
CA ALA A 278 7.10 -19.14 6.26
C ALA A 278 6.10 -18.25 7.01
N SER A 279 4.84 -18.69 7.06
CA SER A 279 3.73 -17.94 7.66
C SER A 279 3.69 -18.01 9.19
N LEU A 280 4.13 -19.15 9.75
CA LEU A 280 4.09 -19.48 11.17
C LEU A 280 5.44 -20.07 11.61
N ASP A 281 5.73 -19.93 12.90
CA ASP A 281 6.84 -20.64 13.53
C ASP A 281 6.56 -22.16 13.50
N SER A 282 7.59 -22.96 13.29
CA SER A 282 7.49 -24.42 13.25
C SER A 282 8.78 -25.08 13.74
N GLU A 283 8.82 -26.42 13.73
CA GLU A 283 10.04 -27.18 14.00
C GLU A 283 11.14 -26.93 12.96
N LEU A 284 10.79 -26.49 11.73
CA LEU A 284 11.74 -26.09 10.69
C LEU A 284 12.40 -24.73 10.99
N GLY A 285 11.84 -23.95 11.92
CA GLY A 285 12.36 -22.64 12.31
C GLY A 285 11.31 -21.56 12.47
N PRO A 286 11.75 -20.31 12.72
CA PRO A 286 10.85 -19.17 12.83
C PRO A 286 10.07 -18.93 11.53
N ARG A 287 8.92 -18.26 11.65
CA ARG A 287 8.25 -17.63 10.52
C ARG A 287 9.23 -16.70 9.81
N GLY A 288 9.11 -16.55 8.51
CA GLY A 288 10.03 -15.71 7.76
C GLY A 288 9.80 -14.23 8.07
N TYR A 289 10.79 -13.40 7.77
CA TYR A 289 10.70 -11.93 7.82
C TYR A 289 11.36 -11.36 6.57
N ASP A 290 10.77 -10.31 6.02
CA ASP A 290 11.54 -9.38 5.19
C ASP A 290 12.14 -8.31 6.08
N GLU A 291 13.26 -7.75 5.64
CA GLU A 291 14.05 -6.82 6.41
C GLU A 291 14.37 -5.56 5.61
N LEU A 292 14.35 -4.43 6.29
CA LEU A 292 15.01 -3.21 5.85
C LEU A 292 16.19 -3.02 6.78
N ASN A 293 17.40 -3.11 6.26
CA ASN A 293 18.63 -3.24 7.03
C ASN A 293 19.52 -2.01 6.94
N GLN A 294 20.39 -1.85 7.95
CA GLN A 294 21.37 -0.78 8.09
C GLN A 294 22.72 -1.38 8.50
N ALA A 295 23.81 -0.95 7.85
CA ALA A 295 25.16 -1.25 8.28
C ALA A 295 25.94 0.05 8.52
N ARG A 296 26.25 0.31 9.81
CA ARG A 296 27.11 1.43 10.22
C ARG A 296 28.60 1.16 10.00
N LYS A 297 28.93 -0.12 9.84
CA LYS A 297 30.27 -0.67 9.58
C LYS A 297 30.10 -2.04 8.89
N PRO A 298 31.16 -2.60 8.28
CA PRO A 298 31.14 -3.98 7.80
C PRO A 298 30.65 -4.97 8.85
N GLY A 299 29.92 -6.00 8.43
CA GLY A 299 29.36 -6.98 9.37
C GLY A 299 28.69 -8.20 8.73
N TYR A 300 28.25 -9.12 9.60
CA TYR A 300 27.49 -10.32 9.25
C TYR A 300 26.02 -10.15 9.66
N PHE A 301 25.09 -10.41 8.74
CA PHE A 301 23.65 -10.21 8.90
C PHE A 301 22.85 -11.52 8.99
N GLY A 302 23.55 -12.63 9.25
CA GLY A 302 22.95 -13.81 9.88
C GLY A 302 22.38 -14.90 8.95
N TRP A 303 21.96 -14.61 7.71
CA TRP A 303 21.43 -15.65 6.82
C TRP A 303 22.50 -16.72 6.50
N PRO A 304 22.17 -18.03 6.51
CA PRO A 304 20.85 -18.65 6.68
C PRO A 304 20.50 -19.06 8.11
N TYR A 305 21.31 -18.70 9.09
CA TYR A 305 21.14 -19.17 10.47
C TYR A 305 20.14 -18.35 11.26
N PHE A 306 19.95 -17.09 10.87
CA PHE A 306 19.09 -16.14 11.57
C PHE A 306 18.23 -15.34 10.59
N VAL A 307 17.08 -14.88 11.07
CA VAL A 307 16.16 -13.96 10.36
C VAL A 307 15.43 -13.06 11.36
N GLY A 308 14.98 -11.90 10.92
CA GLY A 308 14.30 -10.92 11.75
C GLY A 308 15.16 -10.56 12.96
N PRO A 309 14.61 -10.49 14.18
CA PRO A 309 15.34 -10.09 15.38
C PRO A 309 16.30 -11.19 15.88
N ASN A 310 17.22 -11.63 15.01
CA ASN A 310 18.16 -12.74 15.22
C ASN A 310 17.45 -14.06 15.63
N ALA A 311 16.26 -14.32 15.09
CA ALA A 311 15.55 -15.56 15.34
C ALA A 311 16.28 -16.71 14.64
N ALA A 312 16.79 -17.66 15.43
CA ALA A 312 17.63 -18.72 14.91
C ALA A 312 16.84 -19.90 14.31
N PHE A 313 17.23 -20.31 13.11
CA PHE A 313 16.82 -21.58 12.52
C PHE A 313 17.57 -22.74 13.20
N PRO A 314 16.88 -23.85 13.53
CA PRO A 314 17.58 -25.07 13.91
C PRO A 314 18.35 -25.61 12.69
N TYR A 315 19.50 -26.22 12.94
CA TYR A 315 20.12 -27.02 11.89
C TYR A 315 19.22 -28.23 11.59
N TRP A 316 18.90 -28.49 10.32
CA TRP A 316 18.02 -29.60 9.97
C TRP A 316 18.81 -30.84 9.58
N ASP A 317 18.58 -31.96 10.25
CA ASP A 317 19.10 -33.25 9.82
C ASP A 317 18.17 -33.85 8.76
N TYR A 318 18.58 -33.77 7.49
CA TYR A 318 17.84 -34.29 6.34
C TYR A 318 17.83 -35.83 6.23
N VAL A 319 18.60 -36.55 7.05
CA VAL A 319 18.58 -38.02 7.12
C VAL A 319 17.51 -38.49 8.11
N THR A 320 17.47 -37.89 9.30
CA THR A 320 16.49 -38.26 10.33
C THR A 320 15.20 -37.43 10.30
N ASN A 321 15.20 -36.35 9.51
CA ASN A 321 14.13 -35.37 9.37
C ASN A 321 13.73 -34.73 10.71
N LYS A 322 14.74 -34.29 11.46
CA LYS A 322 14.59 -33.68 12.79
C LYS A 322 15.41 -32.39 12.93
N PRO A 323 14.95 -31.43 13.74
CA PRO A 323 15.75 -30.28 14.10
C PRO A 323 16.87 -30.68 15.08
N LEU A 324 18.05 -30.09 14.89
CA LEU A 324 19.19 -30.11 15.80
C LEU A 324 19.36 -28.73 16.45
N ASP A 325 20.46 -28.55 17.17
CA ASP A 325 20.76 -27.32 17.91
C ASP A 325 20.82 -26.08 17.00
N LYS A 326 20.28 -24.98 17.55
CA LYS A 326 20.38 -23.64 16.97
C LYS A 326 21.77 -23.06 17.21
N LYS A 327 22.23 -22.19 16.33
CA LYS A 327 23.54 -21.51 16.47
C LYS A 327 23.44 -20.30 17.40
N ASP A 328 24.55 -19.99 18.09
CA ASP A 328 24.68 -18.77 18.90
C ASP A 328 24.94 -17.56 17.98
N PRO A 329 24.11 -16.50 18.00
CA PRO A 329 24.31 -15.31 17.18
C PRO A 329 25.59 -14.52 17.54
N ASN A 330 26.17 -14.70 18.73
CA ASN A 330 27.40 -14.01 19.12
C ASN A 330 28.66 -14.70 18.62
N LYS A 331 28.59 -16.01 18.38
CA LYS A 331 29.70 -16.79 17.83
C LYS A 331 29.19 -17.92 16.90
N PRO A 332 28.64 -17.57 15.73
CA PRO A 332 28.11 -18.58 14.81
C PRO A 332 29.23 -19.44 14.22
N ILE A 333 28.97 -20.74 14.04
CA ILE A 333 29.92 -21.69 13.47
C ILE A 333 29.37 -22.27 12.16
N ASN A 334 30.12 -22.13 11.07
CA ASN A 334 29.81 -22.71 9.77
C ASN A 334 30.59 -24.02 9.54
N ASN A 335 29.91 -25.14 9.80
CA ASN A 335 30.47 -26.50 9.65
C ASN A 335 30.07 -27.16 8.33
N SER A 336 29.44 -26.43 7.40
CA SER A 336 29.00 -27.02 6.15
C SER A 336 30.17 -27.63 5.38
N VAL A 337 29.92 -28.80 4.80
CA VAL A 337 30.85 -29.48 3.89
C VAL A 337 31.18 -28.64 2.64
N ASN A 338 30.32 -27.67 2.31
CA ASN A 338 30.48 -26.75 1.19
C ASN A 338 31.14 -25.41 1.60
N ASN A 339 31.48 -25.22 2.89
CA ASN A 339 32.17 -24.02 3.35
C ASN A 339 33.67 -24.08 3.03
N THR A 340 34.13 -23.16 2.19
CA THR A 340 35.54 -22.96 1.83
C THR A 340 36.18 -21.76 2.55
N GLY A 341 35.42 -21.12 3.44
CA GLY A 341 35.83 -19.95 4.20
C GLY A 341 36.20 -20.25 5.65
N LEU A 342 36.10 -19.24 6.49
CA LEU A 342 36.27 -19.35 7.93
C LEU A 342 35.13 -20.19 8.53
N LYS A 343 35.47 -20.97 9.57
CA LYS A 343 34.48 -21.72 10.35
C LYS A 343 33.84 -20.88 11.44
N GLU A 344 34.64 -20.11 12.17
CA GLU A 344 34.13 -19.15 13.15
C GLU A 344 33.74 -17.86 12.43
N LEU A 345 32.46 -17.49 12.52
CA LEU A 345 31.92 -16.31 11.87
C LEU A 345 31.89 -15.11 12.82
N PRO A 346 31.85 -13.86 12.29
CA PRO A 346 31.59 -12.67 13.10
C PRO A 346 30.23 -12.76 13.83
N PRO A 347 30.03 -11.99 14.90
CA PRO A 347 28.72 -11.87 15.52
C PRO A 347 27.69 -11.28 14.55
N VAL A 348 26.44 -11.70 14.69
CA VAL A 348 25.33 -11.26 13.86
C VAL A 348 24.89 -9.85 14.26
N ALA A 349 24.83 -8.95 13.28
CA ALA A 349 24.23 -7.64 13.43
C ALA A 349 22.70 -7.74 13.40
N PRO A 350 21.97 -7.02 14.27
CA PRO A 350 20.52 -7.03 14.26
C PRO A 350 19.97 -6.31 13.01
N PRO A 351 18.77 -6.66 12.53
CA PRO A 351 18.12 -5.91 11.48
C PRO A 351 17.66 -4.55 11.97
N PHE A 352 17.45 -3.62 11.05
CA PHE A 352 16.97 -2.28 11.40
C PHE A 352 15.44 -2.24 11.52
N ILE A 353 14.71 -2.80 10.56
CA ILE A 353 13.26 -3.04 10.60
C ILE A 353 13.00 -4.44 10.01
N TYR A 354 12.02 -5.16 10.55
CA TYR A 354 11.65 -6.50 10.07
C TYR A 354 10.14 -6.72 10.15
N TYR A 355 9.56 -7.47 9.21
CA TYR A 355 8.12 -7.72 9.20
C TYR A 355 7.69 -9.07 8.59
N PRO A 356 6.68 -9.75 9.20
CA PRO A 356 6.15 -11.00 8.71
C PRO A 356 5.10 -10.81 7.60
N TYR A 357 4.59 -11.91 7.04
CA TYR A 357 3.33 -11.92 6.27
C TYR A 357 2.14 -11.40 7.09
N ALA A 358 2.15 -11.74 8.38
CA ALA A 358 1.17 -11.30 9.36
C ALA A 358 1.37 -9.83 9.79
N TYR A 359 0.45 -9.35 10.61
CA TYR A 359 0.57 -8.04 11.22
C TYR A 359 1.83 -7.95 12.08
N SER A 360 2.60 -6.87 11.91
CA SER A 360 3.75 -6.54 12.75
C SER A 360 3.32 -5.63 13.88
N GLU A 361 3.39 -6.11 15.12
CA GLU A 361 3.10 -5.28 16.30
C GLU A 361 4.08 -4.10 16.44
N GLN A 362 5.33 -4.33 16.08
CA GLN A 362 6.40 -3.34 16.20
C GLN A 362 6.37 -2.31 15.05
N PHE A 363 6.00 -2.74 13.85
CA PHE A 363 5.98 -1.92 12.64
C PHE A 363 4.63 -2.00 11.94
N PRO A 364 3.53 -1.58 12.58
CA PRO A 364 2.18 -1.85 12.09
C PRO A 364 1.86 -1.22 10.73
N LEU A 365 2.55 -0.13 10.39
CA LEU A 365 2.35 0.58 9.13
C LEU A 365 2.79 -0.24 7.90
N VAL A 366 3.65 -1.25 8.05
CA VAL A 366 4.10 -2.10 6.92
C VAL A 366 2.97 -2.98 6.36
N GLY A 367 1.86 -3.14 7.08
CA GLY A 367 0.70 -3.92 6.63
C GLY A 367 0.87 -5.44 6.74
N THR A 368 0.05 -6.18 5.98
CA THR A 368 0.00 -7.65 5.93
C THR A 368 -0.11 -8.13 4.48
N GLY A 369 0.12 -9.42 4.23
CA GLY A 369 0.11 -10.03 2.89
C GLY A 369 1.52 -10.26 2.37
N GLY A 370 1.64 -10.51 1.06
CA GLY A 370 2.87 -10.56 0.28
C GLY A 370 3.89 -9.54 0.72
N ARG A 371 5.18 -9.86 0.61
CA ARG A 371 6.26 -8.97 1.05
C ARG A 371 7.45 -9.12 0.11
N SER A 372 8.08 -8.00 -0.17
CA SER A 372 9.34 -7.96 -0.89
C SER A 372 10.02 -6.62 -0.61
N ALA A 373 10.78 -6.58 0.50
CA ALA A 373 11.52 -5.39 0.92
C ALA A 373 12.54 -4.97 -0.15
N THR A 374 12.32 -3.82 -0.78
CA THR A 374 13.16 -3.35 -1.89
C THR A 374 14.28 -2.43 -1.40
N GLY A 375 13.98 -1.49 -0.49
CA GLY A 375 14.90 -0.44 -0.06
C GLY A 375 14.68 0.90 -0.79
N GLY A 376 15.66 1.79 -0.75
CA GLY A 376 15.58 3.12 -1.40
C GLY A 376 16.58 4.15 -0.86
N PRO A 377 16.50 5.42 -1.27
CA PRO A 377 17.52 6.44 -0.98
C PRO A 377 17.29 7.18 0.35
N ILE A 378 18.37 7.68 0.94
CA ILE A 378 18.35 8.65 2.04
C ILE A 378 18.34 10.04 1.43
N TYR A 379 17.44 10.91 1.89
CA TYR A 379 17.34 12.25 1.35
C TYR A 379 18.24 13.23 2.09
N HIS A 380 19.18 13.82 1.37
CA HIS A 380 19.91 15.01 1.78
C HIS A 380 19.79 16.07 0.70
N ARG A 381 19.27 17.26 1.06
CA ARG A 381 19.09 18.34 0.09
C ARG A 381 20.42 18.78 -0.54
N SER A 382 21.51 18.65 0.20
CA SER A 382 22.86 19.00 -0.26
C SER A 382 23.41 18.11 -1.37
N ASP A 383 22.78 16.95 -1.64
CA ASP A 383 23.28 15.99 -2.62
C ASP A 383 22.94 16.43 -4.06
N PHE A 384 22.09 17.45 -4.20
CA PHE A 384 21.64 17.99 -5.47
C PHE A 384 22.26 19.36 -5.75
N LYS A 385 22.89 19.50 -6.91
CA LYS A 385 23.49 20.77 -7.36
C LYS A 385 22.43 21.61 -8.10
N ASN A 386 21.76 22.49 -7.37
CA ASN A 386 20.66 23.35 -7.84
C ASN A 386 19.40 22.57 -8.30
N PRO A 387 18.79 21.76 -7.41
CA PRO A 387 17.60 21.00 -7.74
C PRO A 387 16.45 21.93 -8.15
N LYS A 388 15.69 21.52 -9.17
CA LYS A 388 14.52 22.25 -9.65
C LYS A 388 13.37 22.19 -8.64
N ARG A 389 13.19 21.06 -7.97
CA ARG A 389 12.12 20.76 -7.01
C ARG A 389 12.67 19.96 -5.82
N PRO A 390 13.59 20.54 -5.02
CA PRO A 390 14.04 19.87 -3.81
C PRO A 390 12.85 19.59 -2.89
N TRP A 391 12.83 18.41 -2.29
CA TRP A 391 11.92 18.12 -1.19
C TRP A 391 12.24 19.04 0.02
N PRO A 392 11.24 19.33 0.88
CA PRO A 392 11.43 20.27 1.98
C PRO A 392 12.32 19.71 3.09
N ALA A 393 12.86 20.59 3.94
CA ALA A 393 13.75 20.26 5.05
C ALA A 393 13.21 19.17 5.99
N TYR A 394 11.89 18.97 6.06
CA TYR A 394 11.26 17.87 6.79
C TYR A 394 11.80 16.47 6.42
N PHE A 395 12.30 16.25 5.20
CA PHE A 395 12.84 14.96 4.76
C PHE A 395 14.34 14.81 4.95
N GLU A 396 15.04 15.84 5.42
CA GLU A 396 16.48 15.80 5.61
C GLU A 396 16.89 14.64 6.54
N GLY A 397 17.81 13.79 6.08
CA GLY A 397 18.29 12.60 6.79
C GLY A 397 17.28 11.47 6.92
N LYS A 398 16.13 11.52 6.23
CA LYS A 398 15.14 10.44 6.25
C LYS A 398 15.40 9.43 5.15
N TRP A 399 15.08 8.17 5.42
CA TRP A 399 15.21 7.08 4.48
C TRP A 399 13.87 6.81 3.78
N ILE A 400 13.85 6.91 2.46
CA ILE A 400 12.66 6.67 1.63
C ILE A 400 12.77 5.25 1.09
N VAL A 401 11.77 4.42 1.36
CA VAL A 401 11.80 2.98 1.04
C VAL A 401 10.48 2.52 0.44
N THR A 402 10.56 1.41 -0.30
CA THR A 402 9.39 0.76 -0.90
C THR A 402 9.40 -0.75 -0.67
N ASP A 403 8.21 -1.35 -0.77
CA ASP A 403 8.00 -2.80 -0.83
C ASP A 403 7.31 -3.13 -2.16
N LEU A 404 7.85 -4.12 -2.86
CA LEU A 404 7.39 -4.49 -4.19
C LEU A 404 5.98 -5.09 -4.14
N GLU A 405 5.72 -6.04 -3.24
CA GLU A 405 4.42 -6.73 -3.21
C GLU A 405 3.31 -5.85 -2.62
N ARG A 406 3.61 -5.13 -1.53
CA ARG A 406 2.62 -4.33 -0.81
C ARG A 406 2.37 -2.96 -1.45
N GLY A 407 3.21 -2.53 -2.40
CA GLY A 407 3.00 -1.32 -3.19
C GLY A 407 2.84 -0.07 -2.33
N TRP A 408 3.65 0.10 -1.29
CA TRP A 408 3.70 1.32 -0.49
C TRP A 408 5.04 2.04 -0.61
N ILE A 409 5.04 3.36 -0.37
CA ILE A 409 6.24 4.18 -0.23
C ILE A 409 6.25 4.74 1.20
N MET A 410 7.26 4.38 1.97
CA MET A 410 7.45 4.80 3.35
C MET A 410 8.62 5.76 3.49
N VAL A 411 8.51 6.63 4.47
CA VAL A 411 9.57 7.51 4.94
C VAL A 411 9.90 7.10 6.36
N ILE A 412 11.14 6.68 6.58
CA ILE A 412 11.66 6.30 7.89
C ILE A 412 12.45 7.49 8.44
N SER A 413 11.99 7.98 9.59
CA SER A 413 12.71 8.97 10.38
C SER A 413 13.67 8.26 11.34
N MET A 414 14.85 8.84 11.49
CA MET A 414 15.89 8.36 12.39
C MET A 414 16.24 9.42 13.42
N TYR A 415 16.80 9.00 14.56
CA TYR A 415 17.50 9.89 15.47
C TYR A 415 18.88 10.25 14.90
N ASP A 416 19.53 11.27 15.44
CA ASP A 416 20.86 11.73 14.97
C ASP A 416 21.94 10.63 15.03
N ASN A 417 21.76 9.64 15.91
CA ASN A 417 22.66 8.48 16.02
C ASN A 417 22.38 7.37 14.98
N GLY A 418 21.39 7.57 14.10
CA GLY A 418 20.97 6.63 13.07
C GLY A 418 19.98 5.54 13.54
N ASP A 419 19.48 5.60 14.78
CA ASP A 419 18.48 4.65 15.28
C ASP A 419 17.09 4.95 14.72
N TYR A 420 16.26 3.92 14.56
CA TYR A 420 14.87 4.05 14.13
C TYR A 420 14.07 4.94 15.09
N LYS A 421 13.35 5.91 14.56
CA LYS A 421 12.46 6.80 15.32
C LYS A 421 10.99 6.56 15.00
N SER A 422 10.63 6.58 13.72
CA SER A 422 9.24 6.41 13.27
C SER A 422 9.20 6.16 11.76
N MET A 423 8.06 5.69 11.24
CA MET A 423 7.80 5.63 9.81
C MET A 423 6.44 6.23 9.44
N GLU A 424 6.28 6.64 8.19
CA GLU A 424 5.03 7.17 7.65
C GLU A 424 4.92 6.97 6.14
N GLN A 425 3.70 6.93 5.61
CA GLN A 425 3.47 6.98 4.16
C GLN A 425 3.47 8.43 3.66
N ILE A 426 4.19 8.68 2.56
CA ILE A 426 4.29 10.02 1.94
C ILE A 426 3.19 10.29 0.91
N ILE A 427 2.67 9.26 0.22
CA ILE A 427 1.60 9.37 -0.77
C ILE A 427 0.62 8.18 -0.64
N PRO A 428 -0.19 8.11 0.44
CA PRO A 428 -1.02 6.94 0.73
C PRO A 428 -2.06 6.63 -0.37
N ASP A 429 -2.47 7.66 -1.13
CA ASP A 429 -3.44 7.56 -2.23
C ASP A 429 -2.83 7.02 -3.53
N TYR A 430 -1.50 7.02 -3.67
CA TYR A 430 -0.81 6.42 -4.81
C TYR A 430 -0.38 4.99 -4.46
N LYS A 431 -0.88 4.02 -5.23
CA LYS A 431 -0.52 2.60 -5.10
C LYS A 431 0.36 2.20 -6.29
N PRO A 432 1.69 2.29 -6.18
CA PRO A 432 2.57 1.76 -7.21
C PRO A 432 2.35 0.26 -7.42
N VAL A 433 2.47 -0.18 -8.66
CA VAL A 433 2.40 -1.59 -9.05
C VAL A 433 3.81 -2.13 -9.05
N GLU A 434 4.15 -2.95 -8.05
CA GLU A 434 5.45 -3.61 -7.95
C GLU A 434 6.65 -2.67 -8.13
N PRO A 435 6.79 -1.66 -7.24
CA PRO A 435 7.90 -0.72 -7.28
C PRO A 435 9.23 -1.44 -6.99
N ILE A 436 10.05 -1.61 -8.03
CA ILE A 436 11.24 -2.47 -8.04
C ILE A 436 12.54 -1.67 -7.80
N ASP A 437 12.52 -0.36 -8.00
CA ASP A 437 13.65 0.54 -7.77
C ASP A 437 13.18 1.98 -7.54
N ILE A 438 13.82 2.70 -6.62
CA ILE A 438 13.55 4.13 -6.36
C ILE A 438 14.86 4.89 -6.13
N LYS A 439 14.99 6.08 -6.75
CA LYS A 439 16.19 6.94 -6.68
C LYS A 439 15.83 8.40 -6.86
N PHE A 440 16.56 9.31 -6.22
CA PHE A 440 16.42 10.73 -6.55
C PHE A 440 17.18 11.09 -7.83
N GLY A 441 16.57 11.97 -8.63
CA GLY A 441 17.23 12.60 -9.78
C GLY A 441 17.92 13.92 -9.39
N PRO A 442 18.78 14.48 -10.27
CA PRO A 442 19.48 15.74 -10.02
C PRO A 442 18.53 16.95 -9.90
N ASP A 443 17.29 16.82 -10.38
CA ASP A 443 16.25 17.83 -10.26
C ASP A 443 15.59 17.86 -8.87
N GLY A 444 15.95 16.93 -7.98
CA GLY A 444 15.41 16.80 -6.63
C GLY A 444 14.11 15.99 -6.55
N ASP A 445 13.64 15.42 -7.66
CA ASP A 445 12.48 14.53 -7.69
C ASP A 445 12.86 13.09 -7.37
N LEU A 446 11.92 12.34 -6.78
CA LEU A 446 12.06 10.90 -6.59
C LEU A 446 11.54 10.17 -7.83
N TYR A 447 12.38 9.39 -8.47
CA TYR A 447 12.03 8.50 -9.57
C TYR A 447 11.76 7.10 -9.02
N MET A 448 10.81 6.40 -9.62
CA MET A 448 10.39 5.06 -9.27
C MET A 448 10.12 4.23 -10.50
N LEU A 449 10.66 3.01 -10.50
CA LEU A 449 10.42 2.02 -11.54
C LEU A 449 9.39 1.02 -11.04
N GLU A 450 8.29 0.87 -11.78
CA GLU A 450 7.22 -0.08 -11.51
C GLU A 450 7.35 -1.24 -12.51
N TYR A 451 7.55 -2.45 -11.98
CA TYR A 451 7.75 -3.67 -12.75
C TYR A 451 6.49 -4.07 -13.53
N GLY A 452 5.33 -3.93 -12.90
CA GLY A 452 4.01 -4.20 -13.48
C GLY A 452 3.45 -5.57 -13.12
N SER A 453 2.14 -5.77 -13.27
CA SER A 453 1.41 -6.93 -12.73
C SER A 453 1.66 -8.30 -13.41
N SER A 454 2.60 -8.39 -14.35
CA SER A 454 2.84 -9.61 -15.14
C SER A 454 4.28 -10.10 -15.01
N TRP A 455 4.52 -10.94 -14.01
CA TRP A 455 5.83 -11.56 -13.77
C TRP A 455 6.35 -12.35 -14.96
N PHE A 456 7.64 -12.15 -15.25
CA PHE A 456 8.38 -12.73 -16.37
C PHE A 456 7.81 -12.43 -17.75
N LYS A 457 7.03 -11.34 -17.86
CA LYS A 457 6.38 -10.91 -19.10
C LYS A 457 6.27 -9.41 -19.18
N LYS A 458 6.09 -8.91 -20.39
CA LYS A 458 5.74 -7.52 -20.61
C LYS A 458 4.40 -7.19 -19.98
N SER A 459 4.35 -6.15 -19.15
CA SER A 459 3.11 -5.64 -18.57
C SER A 459 2.73 -4.28 -19.13
N THR A 460 1.44 -4.04 -19.36
CA THR A 460 0.94 -2.76 -19.89
C THR A 460 0.92 -1.64 -18.84
N ASP A 461 0.99 -2.01 -17.55
CA ASP A 461 1.05 -1.10 -16.41
C ASP A 461 2.48 -0.87 -15.88
N SER A 462 3.49 -1.48 -16.51
CA SER A 462 4.91 -1.21 -16.25
C SER A 462 5.29 0.20 -16.69
N LYS A 463 6.06 0.91 -15.87
CA LYS A 463 6.33 2.34 -16.09
C LYS A 463 7.46 2.88 -15.22
N LEU A 464 8.06 3.97 -15.70
CA LEU A 464 8.90 4.86 -14.91
C LEU A 464 8.04 6.06 -14.49
N VAL A 465 8.00 6.32 -13.18
CA VAL A 465 7.22 7.39 -12.56
C VAL A 465 8.17 8.36 -11.87
N ARG A 466 7.91 9.65 -12.03
CA ARG A 466 8.60 10.73 -11.31
C ARG A 466 7.64 11.37 -10.32
N ILE A 467 8.01 11.39 -9.05
CA ILE A 467 7.27 12.06 -7.99
C ILE A 467 7.79 13.50 -7.87
N GLU A 468 7.01 14.43 -8.39
CA GLU A 468 7.34 15.86 -8.34
C GLU A 468 6.84 16.48 -7.03
N TYR A 469 7.71 17.22 -6.33
CA TYR A 469 7.30 18.05 -5.20
C TYR A 469 6.95 19.48 -5.65
N ASN A 470 5.78 19.96 -5.21
CA ASN A 470 5.32 21.32 -5.46
C ASN A 470 5.35 22.17 -4.18
N SER A 471 6.39 23.00 -4.05
CA SER A 471 6.52 24.02 -3.01
C SER A 471 5.69 25.29 -3.29
N GLY A 472 5.28 25.48 -4.55
CA GLY A 472 4.54 26.63 -4.99
C GLY A 472 3.03 26.41 -4.96
N ASN A 473 2.37 27.09 -5.89
CA ASN A 473 0.93 27.01 -6.09
C ASN A 473 0.52 25.64 -6.64
N ARG A 474 -0.42 24.99 -5.97
CA ARG A 474 -1.01 23.73 -6.40
C ARG A 474 -2.10 23.99 -7.42
N LYS A 475 -2.27 23.04 -8.34
CA LYS A 475 -3.43 23.06 -9.24
C LYS A 475 -4.68 22.74 -8.42
N PRO A 476 -5.81 23.37 -8.71
CA PRO A 476 -7.07 23.02 -8.07
C PRO A 476 -7.41 21.55 -8.31
N VAL A 477 -7.91 20.86 -7.29
CA VAL A 477 -8.51 19.54 -7.44
C VAL A 477 -9.95 19.74 -7.86
N VAL A 478 -10.28 19.32 -9.09
CA VAL A 478 -11.62 19.50 -9.65
C VAL A 478 -12.50 18.30 -9.30
N ALA A 479 -13.59 18.57 -8.60
CA ALA A 479 -14.69 17.63 -8.42
C ALA A 479 -15.86 18.06 -9.29
N VAL A 480 -16.48 17.08 -9.94
CA VAL A 480 -17.69 17.28 -10.74
C VAL A 480 -18.74 16.28 -10.30
N SER A 481 -19.95 16.76 -10.12
CA SER A 481 -21.14 15.94 -9.96
C SER A 481 -22.33 16.65 -10.60
N ALA A 482 -23.46 15.96 -10.65
CA ALA A 482 -24.74 16.53 -11.03
C ALA A 482 -25.81 15.95 -10.11
N ASP A 483 -26.90 16.69 -9.91
CA ASP A 483 -28.10 16.15 -9.26
C ASP A 483 -28.69 14.96 -10.02
N LYS A 484 -28.52 14.93 -11.34
CA LYS A 484 -28.85 13.81 -12.23
C LYS A 484 -27.82 13.66 -13.35
N THR A 485 -27.48 12.42 -13.70
CA THR A 485 -26.60 12.09 -14.84
C THR A 485 -27.35 11.72 -16.11
N GLY A 486 -28.68 11.66 -16.07
CA GLY A 486 -29.51 11.50 -17.25
C GLY A 486 -30.96 11.88 -17.00
N GLY A 487 -31.75 11.97 -18.08
CA GLY A 487 -33.18 12.23 -18.00
C GLY A 487 -33.89 12.31 -19.34
N THR A 488 -35.22 12.19 -19.31
CA THR A 488 -36.07 12.36 -20.50
C THR A 488 -36.09 13.81 -21.00
N VAL A 489 -35.89 14.06 -22.30
CA VAL A 489 -35.91 15.43 -22.84
C VAL A 489 -37.34 15.98 -23.00
N PRO A 490 -37.60 17.27 -22.70
CA PRO A 490 -36.64 18.23 -22.11
C PRO A 490 -36.45 17.97 -20.61
N PHE A 491 -35.20 17.94 -20.14
CA PHE A 491 -34.89 17.92 -18.70
C PHE A 491 -33.78 18.91 -18.35
N LYS A 492 -33.75 19.27 -17.07
CA LYS A 492 -32.76 20.17 -16.49
C LYS A 492 -31.99 19.42 -15.41
N ILE A 493 -30.70 19.72 -15.32
CA ILE A 493 -29.83 19.27 -14.24
C ILE A 493 -29.13 20.47 -13.62
N THR A 494 -28.73 20.33 -12.37
CA THR A 494 -27.80 21.22 -11.70
C THR A 494 -26.44 20.54 -11.66
N LEU A 495 -25.49 21.09 -12.40
CA LEU A 495 -24.10 20.67 -12.27
C LEU A 495 -23.56 21.22 -10.95
N SER A 496 -22.69 20.45 -10.29
CA SER A 496 -22.06 20.84 -9.03
C SER A 496 -20.55 20.71 -9.12
N SER A 497 -19.90 21.73 -8.57
CA SER A 497 -18.45 21.78 -8.35
C SER A 497 -18.09 21.44 -6.89
N GLU A 498 -19.06 21.01 -6.07
CA GLU A 498 -18.84 20.65 -4.67
C GLU A 498 -17.78 19.55 -4.54
N GLY A 499 -16.88 19.71 -3.56
CA GLY A 499 -15.67 18.89 -3.43
C GLY A 499 -14.47 19.41 -4.23
N THR A 500 -14.67 20.38 -5.13
CA THR A 500 -13.54 21.11 -5.74
C THR A 500 -12.84 21.89 -4.65
N LYS A 501 -11.54 21.70 -4.54
CA LYS A 501 -10.72 22.36 -3.52
C LYS A 501 -9.47 22.95 -4.14
N ASP A 502 -9.13 24.13 -3.65
CA ASP A 502 -7.77 24.63 -3.73
C ASP A 502 -7.10 24.32 -2.40
N PHE A 503 -5.95 23.64 -2.44
CA PHE A 503 -5.27 23.32 -1.20
C PHE A 503 -4.50 24.51 -0.62
N ASP A 504 -4.26 25.57 -1.40
CA ASP A 504 -3.61 26.80 -0.94
C ASP A 504 -4.63 27.83 -0.39
N GLY A 505 -5.93 27.51 -0.45
CA GLY A 505 -7.01 28.35 0.06
C GLY A 505 -7.38 29.51 -0.88
N ASP A 506 -6.90 29.48 -2.13
CA ASP A 506 -7.13 30.55 -3.10
C ASP A 506 -8.58 30.59 -3.61
N ALA A 507 -9.04 31.79 -3.99
CA ALA A 507 -10.35 31.98 -4.61
C ALA A 507 -10.35 31.51 -6.06
N LEU A 508 -11.16 30.48 -6.37
CA LEU A 508 -11.16 29.81 -7.67
C LEU A 508 -12.14 30.44 -8.68
N LYS A 509 -11.76 30.43 -9.97
CA LYS A 509 -12.60 30.73 -11.13
C LYS A 509 -13.10 29.44 -11.77
N TYR A 510 -14.39 29.38 -12.10
CA TYR A 510 -15.06 28.18 -12.61
C TYR A 510 -15.54 28.41 -14.04
N GLN A 511 -15.39 27.40 -14.89
CA GLN A 511 -15.93 27.40 -16.24
C GLN A 511 -16.44 26.00 -16.59
N TRP A 512 -17.73 25.88 -16.84
CA TRP A 512 -18.34 24.67 -17.37
C TRP A 512 -18.46 24.75 -18.89
N LYS A 513 -18.11 23.67 -19.56
CA LYS A 513 -18.30 23.47 -21.01
C LYS A 513 -19.06 22.17 -21.24
N VAL A 514 -20.26 22.26 -21.79
CA VAL A 514 -21.12 21.12 -22.11
C VAL A 514 -21.15 20.91 -23.62
N THR A 515 -20.70 19.74 -24.08
CA THR A 515 -20.57 19.42 -25.52
C THR A 515 -21.24 18.11 -25.89
N SER A 516 -21.82 18.03 -27.09
CA SER A 516 -22.29 16.80 -27.71
C SER A 516 -22.10 16.88 -29.24
N PRO A 517 -21.82 15.77 -29.95
CA PRO A 517 -21.73 15.78 -31.41
C PRO A 517 -22.97 16.40 -32.07
N GLY A 518 -22.78 17.30 -33.04
CA GLY A 518 -23.88 17.94 -33.78
C GLY A 518 -24.71 18.96 -32.98
N THR A 519 -24.33 19.30 -31.74
CA THR A 519 -25.00 20.32 -30.92
C THR A 519 -24.00 21.42 -30.51
N PRO A 520 -24.36 22.72 -30.57
CA PRO A 520 -23.50 23.80 -30.10
C PRO A 520 -23.11 23.62 -28.63
N ALA A 521 -21.85 23.95 -28.31
CA ALA A 521 -21.36 23.88 -26.93
C ALA A 521 -22.04 24.94 -26.05
N GLN A 522 -22.45 24.54 -24.85
CA GLN A 522 -22.98 25.46 -23.83
C GLN A 522 -21.86 25.81 -22.84
N LEU A 523 -21.74 27.08 -22.48
CA LEU A 523 -20.69 27.59 -21.58
C LEU A 523 -21.32 28.28 -20.38
N PHE A 524 -20.80 28.01 -19.19
CA PHE A 524 -21.24 28.64 -17.93
C PHE A 524 -20.03 29.02 -17.07
N THR A 525 -20.13 30.08 -16.28
CA THR A 525 -19.05 30.58 -15.42
C THR A 525 -19.37 30.52 -13.92
N THR A 526 -20.57 30.09 -13.56
CA THR A 526 -20.97 29.91 -12.16
C THR A 526 -20.49 28.55 -11.64
N LYS A 527 -20.34 28.43 -10.32
CA LYS A 527 -19.90 27.18 -9.65
C LYS A 527 -20.82 26.00 -9.99
N ASN A 528 -22.12 26.22 -9.85
CA ASN A 528 -23.15 25.19 -9.97
C ASN A 528 -24.26 25.61 -10.95
N PRO A 529 -24.01 25.61 -12.27
CA PRO A 529 -24.98 26.07 -13.25
C PRO A 529 -26.11 25.06 -13.44
N THR A 530 -27.32 25.56 -13.70
CA THR A 530 -28.42 24.76 -14.22
C THR A 530 -28.32 24.67 -15.74
N VAL A 531 -28.33 23.45 -16.27
CA VAL A 531 -28.19 23.15 -17.70
C VAL A 531 -29.45 22.47 -18.21
N SER A 532 -29.92 22.87 -19.39
CA SER A 532 -31.13 22.31 -20.02
C SER A 532 -30.79 21.51 -21.28
N PHE A 533 -31.34 20.31 -21.39
CA PHE A 533 -31.15 19.42 -22.54
C PHE A 533 -32.48 19.19 -23.26
N ASN A 534 -32.58 19.67 -24.50
CA ASN A 534 -33.80 19.56 -25.32
C ASN A 534 -33.67 18.52 -26.46
N LYS A 535 -32.46 18.02 -26.72
CA LYS A 535 -32.18 17.00 -27.73
C LYS A 535 -31.60 15.77 -27.07
N THR A 536 -32.09 14.60 -27.47
CA THR A 536 -31.52 13.32 -27.02
C THR A 536 -30.07 13.20 -27.48
N GLY A 537 -29.22 12.62 -26.65
CA GLY A 537 -27.80 12.42 -26.96
C GLY A 537 -26.95 12.25 -25.72
N VAL A 538 -25.69 11.88 -25.95
CA VAL A 538 -24.67 11.84 -24.89
C VAL A 538 -23.93 13.18 -24.88
N TYR A 539 -23.92 13.84 -23.74
CA TYR A 539 -23.24 15.10 -23.51
C TYR A 539 -22.07 14.88 -22.55
N ASN A 540 -20.99 15.64 -22.72
CA ASN A 540 -19.91 15.73 -21.75
C ASN A 540 -19.93 17.12 -21.13
N ALA A 541 -20.17 17.20 -19.82
CA ALA A 541 -20.05 18.41 -19.02
C ALA A 541 -18.64 18.45 -18.40
N THR A 542 -17.81 19.38 -18.86
CA THR A 542 -16.43 19.54 -18.36
C THR A 542 -16.35 20.78 -17.50
N LEU A 543 -15.97 20.60 -16.23
CA LEU A 543 -15.61 21.72 -15.36
C LEU A 543 -14.12 21.98 -15.51
N ILE A 544 -13.77 23.23 -15.77
CA ILE A 544 -12.42 23.78 -15.74
C ILE A 544 -12.37 24.75 -14.57
N VAL A 545 -11.39 24.59 -13.70
CA VAL A 545 -11.19 25.44 -12.53
C VAL A 545 -9.81 26.03 -12.61
N THR A 546 -9.70 27.35 -12.40
CA THR A 546 -8.46 28.10 -12.49
C THR A 546 -8.27 28.93 -11.22
N ASP A 547 -7.10 28.87 -10.62
CA ASP A 547 -6.74 29.73 -9.48
C ASP A 547 -6.25 31.12 -9.95
N PRO A 548 -6.10 32.09 -9.04
CA PRO A 548 -5.65 33.45 -9.37
C PRO A 548 -4.23 33.53 -9.94
N LYS A 549 -3.41 32.50 -9.69
CA LYS A 549 -2.03 32.41 -10.19
C LYS A 549 -1.97 31.74 -11.58
N GLY A 550 -3.13 31.43 -12.17
CA GLY A 550 -3.28 30.95 -13.54
C GLY A 550 -3.19 29.42 -13.70
N SER A 551 -3.01 28.68 -12.60
CA SER A 551 -2.99 27.23 -12.64
C SER A 551 -4.41 26.70 -12.80
N SER A 552 -4.61 25.79 -13.75
CA SER A 552 -5.93 25.23 -14.06
C SER A 552 -5.92 23.71 -14.12
N ASN A 553 -7.04 23.11 -13.75
CA ASN A 553 -7.31 21.70 -13.91
C ASN A 553 -8.76 21.49 -14.38
N SER A 554 -9.09 20.31 -14.89
CA SER A 554 -10.43 20.03 -15.40
C SER A 554 -10.87 18.59 -15.17
N LYS A 555 -12.17 18.37 -15.02
CA LYS A 555 -12.77 17.03 -14.94
C LYS A 555 -14.09 17.02 -15.71
N SER A 556 -14.40 15.90 -16.34
CA SER A 556 -15.61 15.73 -17.15
C SER A 556 -16.58 14.74 -16.52
N LEU A 557 -17.86 15.01 -16.68
CA LEU A 557 -18.98 14.15 -16.32
C LEU A 557 -19.82 13.87 -17.57
N LYS A 558 -20.13 12.60 -17.83
CA LYS A 558 -21.02 12.19 -18.91
C LYS A 558 -22.47 12.36 -18.47
N ILE A 559 -23.27 13.00 -19.32
CA ILE A 559 -24.71 13.22 -19.13
C ILE A 559 -25.47 12.55 -20.29
N ILE A 560 -26.51 11.80 -19.98
CA ILE A 560 -27.31 11.04 -20.95
C ILE A 560 -28.69 11.69 -21.08
N ALA A 561 -28.91 12.39 -22.19
CA ALA A 561 -30.19 13.02 -22.48
C ALA A 561 -31.07 12.10 -23.33
N GLY A 562 -32.30 11.87 -22.88
CA GLY A 562 -33.29 11.01 -23.53
C GLY A 562 -33.47 9.63 -22.90
N ASN A 563 -32.84 9.38 -21.74
CA ASN A 563 -33.03 8.18 -20.92
C ASN A 563 -32.89 8.58 -19.45
N GLU A 564 -33.87 8.30 -18.59
CA GLU A 564 -33.78 8.58 -17.15
C GLU A 564 -33.06 7.42 -16.44
N PRO A 565 -32.12 7.67 -15.49
CA PRO A 565 -31.56 6.61 -14.69
C PRO A 565 -32.65 5.93 -13.85
N PRO A 566 -32.67 4.59 -13.74
CA PRO A 566 -33.63 3.89 -12.90
C PRO A 566 -33.56 4.35 -11.44
N ALA A 567 -34.70 4.50 -10.78
CA ALA A 567 -34.77 4.69 -9.34
C ALA A 567 -34.77 3.33 -8.64
N VAL A 568 -33.66 2.98 -7.99
CA VAL A 568 -33.50 1.73 -7.23
C VAL A 568 -33.44 2.06 -5.74
N ALA A 569 -34.23 1.35 -4.92
CA ALA A 569 -34.15 1.45 -3.47
C ALA A 569 -34.17 0.06 -2.83
N PHE A 570 -33.29 -0.15 -1.86
CA PHE A 570 -33.27 -1.33 -0.99
C PHE A 570 -33.90 -0.95 0.35
N ASN A 571 -35.10 -1.46 0.61
CA ASN A 571 -35.85 -1.16 1.82
C ASN A 571 -35.70 -2.28 2.84
N VAL A 572 -35.41 -1.91 4.09
CA VAL A 572 -35.39 -2.82 5.24
C VAL A 572 -36.48 -2.40 6.22
N THR A 573 -37.24 -3.38 6.72
CA THR A 573 -38.20 -3.20 7.81
C THR A 573 -37.47 -3.37 9.14
N GLY A 574 -37.62 -2.39 10.04
CA GLY A 574 -36.93 -2.36 11.33
C GLY A 574 -35.71 -1.45 11.30
N ASN A 575 -34.63 -1.87 11.97
CA ASN A 575 -33.44 -1.06 12.15
C ASN A 575 -32.58 -1.02 10.86
N LYS A 576 -32.22 0.18 10.43
CA LYS A 576 -31.42 0.45 9.22
C LYS A 576 -29.95 0.74 9.50
N THR A 577 -29.50 0.63 10.75
CA THR A 577 -28.10 0.83 11.16
C THR A 577 -27.45 -0.46 11.61
N PHE A 578 -28.18 -1.30 12.34
CA PHE A 578 -27.67 -2.51 12.95
C PHE A 578 -28.37 -3.75 12.40
N PHE A 579 -27.60 -4.81 12.20
CA PHE A 579 -28.17 -6.16 12.10
C PHE A 579 -28.15 -6.81 13.49
N PHE A 580 -29.07 -7.71 13.77
CA PHE A 580 -29.11 -8.43 15.05
C PHE A 580 -28.90 -9.92 14.77
N PRO A 581 -27.82 -10.54 15.30
CA PRO A 581 -27.53 -11.95 15.04
C PRO A 581 -28.73 -12.86 15.35
N GLY A 582 -29.05 -13.77 14.43
CA GLY A 582 -30.18 -14.69 14.49
C GLY A 582 -31.55 -14.06 14.21
N LYS A 583 -31.64 -12.75 13.98
CA LYS A 583 -32.89 -12.08 13.61
C LYS A 583 -32.97 -11.89 12.09
N PRO A 584 -34.18 -11.99 11.50
CA PRO A 584 -34.34 -11.78 10.06
C PRO A 584 -34.24 -10.29 9.69
N ILE A 585 -33.46 -10.01 8.66
CA ILE A 585 -33.52 -8.80 7.84
C ILE A 585 -34.70 -8.98 6.88
N ILE A 586 -35.81 -8.30 7.15
CA ILE A 586 -36.98 -8.28 6.28
C ILE A 586 -36.79 -7.16 5.26
N TYR A 587 -36.75 -7.50 3.97
CA TYR A 587 -36.42 -6.53 2.92
C TYR A 587 -37.35 -6.57 1.70
N SER A 588 -37.41 -5.44 1.01
CA SER A 588 -38.02 -5.30 -0.32
C SER A 588 -37.23 -4.31 -1.18
N VAL A 589 -37.11 -4.62 -2.47
CA VAL A 589 -36.46 -3.80 -3.46
C VAL A 589 -37.52 -3.18 -4.35
N SER A 590 -37.46 -1.87 -4.52
CA SER A 590 -38.28 -1.15 -5.48
C SER A 590 -37.40 -0.64 -6.60
N VAL A 591 -37.81 -0.94 -7.84
CA VAL A 591 -37.21 -0.38 -9.04
C VAL A 591 -38.33 0.30 -9.82
N ALA A 592 -38.12 1.57 -10.14
CA ALA A 592 -38.98 2.34 -11.00
C ALA A 592 -38.13 3.04 -12.06
N ASP A 593 -38.49 2.84 -13.31
CA ASP A 593 -37.87 3.43 -14.47
C ASP A 593 -38.94 4.07 -15.36
N LYS A 594 -38.65 5.22 -15.95
CA LYS A 594 -39.66 5.96 -16.71
C LYS A 594 -39.93 5.31 -18.07
N GLU A 595 -38.93 4.66 -18.64
CA GLU A 595 -38.95 4.03 -19.95
C GLU A 595 -39.37 2.55 -19.86
N ASP A 596 -38.89 1.83 -18.85
CA ASP A 596 -39.10 0.39 -18.67
C ASP A 596 -40.26 0.03 -17.74
N GLY A 597 -40.83 1.01 -17.03
CA GLY A 597 -41.91 0.80 -16.05
C GLY A 597 -41.36 0.48 -14.66
N ASN A 598 -42.06 -0.30 -13.84
CA ASN A 598 -41.59 -0.58 -12.47
C ASN A 598 -41.81 -2.04 -12.08
N LEU A 599 -41.26 -2.44 -10.92
CA LEU A 599 -41.49 -3.79 -10.40
C LEU A 599 -42.94 -4.01 -9.98
N ALA A 600 -43.63 -2.98 -9.49
CA ALA A 600 -44.99 -3.10 -8.95
C ALA A 600 -46.05 -3.30 -10.04
N ASP A 601 -45.84 -2.77 -11.25
CA ASP A 601 -46.71 -2.96 -12.41
C ASP A 601 -46.29 -4.13 -13.31
N GLY A 602 -45.23 -4.86 -12.95
CA GLY A 602 -44.76 -6.06 -13.63
C GLY A 602 -44.02 -5.83 -14.95
N LYS A 603 -43.78 -4.57 -15.36
CA LYS A 603 -43.05 -4.27 -16.59
C LYS A 603 -41.55 -4.49 -16.47
N ILE A 604 -40.99 -4.29 -15.27
CA ILE A 604 -39.64 -4.74 -14.93
C ILE A 604 -39.74 -6.17 -14.39
N ASN A 605 -39.04 -7.11 -15.03
CA ASN A 605 -38.97 -8.49 -14.55
C ASN A 605 -38.07 -8.54 -13.30
N PRO A 606 -38.54 -9.09 -12.15
CA PRO A 606 -37.72 -9.27 -10.96
C PRO A 606 -36.37 -9.97 -11.21
N SER A 607 -36.29 -10.87 -12.19
CA SER A 607 -35.03 -11.57 -12.53
C SER A 607 -33.95 -10.67 -13.13
N HIS A 608 -34.29 -9.45 -13.55
CA HIS A 608 -33.33 -8.48 -14.09
C HIS A 608 -32.80 -7.50 -13.04
N VAL A 609 -33.28 -7.61 -11.79
CA VAL A 609 -32.81 -6.79 -10.68
C VAL A 609 -31.79 -7.59 -9.89
N ALA A 610 -30.54 -7.14 -9.83
CA ALA A 610 -29.53 -7.80 -9.01
C ALA A 610 -29.69 -7.36 -7.55
N VAL A 611 -29.78 -8.32 -6.65
CA VAL A 611 -29.96 -8.19 -5.22
C VAL A 611 -28.95 -9.09 -4.51
N SER A 612 -28.15 -8.51 -3.62
CA SER A 612 -27.20 -9.26 -2.78
C SER A 612 -27.23 -8.79 -1.32
N ILE A 613 -26.92 -9.71 -0.42
CA ILE A 613 -26.73 -9.45 1.01
C ILE A 613 -25.47 -10.19 1.42
N ASP A 614 -24.41 -9.45 1.70
CA ASP A 614 -23.07 -9.97 1.92
C ASP A 614 -22.55 -9.57 3.30
N TYR A 615 -21.95 -10.52 4.04
CA TYR A 615 -21.27 -10.22 5.31
C TYR A 615 -19.77 -10.00 5.09
N THR A 616 -19.24 -8.93 5.69
CA THR A 616 -17.81 -8.61 5.74
C THR A 616 -17.32 -8.65 7.17
N SER A 617 -16.12 -9.19 7.39
CA SER A 617 -15.45 -9.11 8.69
C SER A 617 -15.11 -7.67 9.08
N GLU A 618 -14.84 -7.46 10.37
CA GLU A 618 -14.41 -6.17 10.95
C GLU A 618 -13.22 -5.56 10.19
N GLY A 619 -13.16 -4.23 10.11
CA GLY A 619 -12.05 -3.48 9.51
C GLY A 619 -12.14 -3.24 8.01
N PHE A 620 -13.19 -3.72 7.33
CA PHE A 620 -13.39 -3.43 5.91
C PHE A 620 -13.85 -1.98 5.67
N ASP A 621 -13.15 -1.26 4.80
CA ASP A 621 -13.56 0.09 4.36
C ASP A 621 -14.50 0.03 3.15
N TYR A 622 -15.74 0.46 3.39
CA TYR A 622 -16.88 0.44 2.47
C TYR A 622 -16.92 1.57 1.44
N ALA A 623 -15.96 2.52 1.44
CA ALA A 623 -15.98 3.66 0.53
C ALA A 623 -16.01 3.23 -0.96
N GLU A 624 -15.18 2.26 -1.33
CA GLU A 624 -15.07 1.75 -2.71
C GLU A 624 -16.31 0.97 -3.15
N VAL A 625 -16.96 0.24 -2.23
CA VAL A 625 -18.22 -0.46 -2.53
C VAL A 625 -19.33 0.55 -2.85
N ARG A 626 -19.37 1.69 -2.14
CA ARG A 626 -20.38 2.76 -2.33
C ARG A 626 -20.16 3.64 -3.57
N GLN A 627 -18.94 3.71 -4.10
CA GLN A 627 -18.60 4.63 -5.20
C GLN A 627 -18.56 3.96 -6.57
N ALA A 628 -18.37 2.65 -6.63
CA ALA A 628 -18.24 1.95 -7.90
C ALA A 628 -19.61 1.65 -8.52
N GLN A 629 -19.95 2.36 -9.61
CA GLN A 629 -21.05 1.98 -10.50
C GLN A 629 -20.68 0.68 -11.20
N ARG A 630 -21.19 -0.45 -10.70
CA ARG A 630 -20.94 -1.78 -11.26
C ARG A 630 -22.07 -2.19 -12.19
N SER A 631 -21.79 -3.08 -13.13
CA SER A 631 -22.79 -3.72 -14.01
C SER A 631 -23.81 -4.54 -13.19
N VAL A 632 -24.75 -5.21 -13.87
CA VAL A 632 -25.81 -6.07 -13.26
C VAL A 632 -25.57 -7.58 -13.47
N ASP A 633 -24.41 -7.96 -13.97
CA ASP A 633 -24.04 -9.36 -14.25
C ASP A 633 -23.72 -10.18 -12.97
N ALA A 634 -23.29 -11.45 -13.08
CA ALA A 634 -22.96 -12.29 -11.94
C ALA A 634 -21.90 -11.68 -10.99
N SER A 635 -20.99 -10.85 -11.52
CA SER A 635 -19.92 -10.21 -10.74
C SER A 635 -20.46 -9.22 -9.70
N THR A 636 -21.62 -8.65 -10.00
CA THR A 636 -22.40 -7.69 -9.21
C THR A 636 -22.72 -8.18 -7.79
N GLN A 637 -22.88 -9.49 -7.62
CA GLN A 637 -23.15 -10.13 -6.32
C GLN A 637 -21.92 -10.18 -5.42
N TYR A 638 -20.75 -9.99 -6.00
CA TYR A 638 -19.46 -10.14 -5.35
C TYR A 638 -18.68 -8.83 -5.32
N ALA A 639 -19.39 -7.69 -5.35
CA ALA A 639 -18.81 -6.35 -5.29
C ALA A 639 -17.81 -6.19 -4.13
N VAL A 640 -18.11 -6.84 -3.00
CA VAL A 640 -17.26 -6.90 -1.81
C VAL A 640 -16.00 -7.71 -2.04
N ALA A 641 -16.12 -8.93 -2.59
CA ALA A 641 -14.96 -9.75 -2.95
C ALA A 641 -14.04 -9.04 -3.95
N GLN A 642 -14.61 -8.36 -4.94
CA GLN A 642 -13.83 -7.57 -5.89
C GLN A 642 -13.08 -6.42 -5.22
N ALA A 643 -13.71 -5.72 -4.28
CA ALA A 643 -13.05 -4.68 -3.48
C ALA A 643 -11.95 -5.28 -2.58
N LEU A 644 -12.19 -6.44 -1.96
CA LEU A 644 -11.18 -7.16 -1.18
C LEU A 644 -9.96 -7.54 -2.05
N ILE A 645 -10.19 -8.11 -3.25
CA ILE A 645 -9.12 -8.45 -4.20
C ILE A 645 -8.37 -7.19 -4.66
N SER A 646 -9.10 -6.09 -4.91
CA SER A 646 -8.50 -4.84 -5.41
C SER A 646 -7.68 -4.11 -4.34
N LYS A 647 -8.01 -4.29 -3.06
CA LYS A 647 -7.24 -3.79 -1.91
C LYS A 647 -6.12 -4.73 -1.47
N SER A 648 -6.04 -5.93 -2.06
CA SER A 648 -4.98 -6.90 -1.80
C SER A 648 -3.96 -6.89 -2.93
N ASP A 649 -2.81 -7.49 -2.67
CA ASP A 649 -1.73 -7.83 -3.61
C ASP A 649 -2.08 -9.03 -4.53
N CYS A 650 -3.29 -9.62 -4.43
CA CYS A 650 -3.66 -10.79 -5.23
C CYS A 650 -3.46 -10.57 -6.75
N LYS A 651 -3.64 -9.34 -7.22
CA LYS A 651 -3.51 -8.97 -8.64
C LYS A 651 -2.07 -8.93 -9.15
N ASN A 652 -1.08 -8.89 -8.26
CA ASN A 652 0.35 -9.00 -8.62
C ASN A 652 0.63 -10.36 -9.29
N CYS A 653 -0.01 -11.41 -8.76
CA CYS A 653 0.22 -12.78 -9.20
C CYS A 653 -0.93 -13.37 -10.02
N HIS A 654 -2.18 -12.88 -9.83
CA HIS A 654 -3.38 -13.46 -10.43
C HIS A 654 -4.11 -12.46 -11.32
N ASN A 655 -4.07 -12.71 -12.62
CA ASN A 655 -4.96 -12.05 -13.57
C ASN A 655 -6.35 -12.70 -13.57
N VAL A 656 -7.39 -11.87 -13.74
CA VAL A 656 -8.78 -12.33 -13.85
C VAL A 656 -8.92 -13.32 -15.02
N SER A 657 -8.47 -12.90 -16.20
CA SER A 657 -8.51 -13.67 -17.44
C SER A 657 -7.38 -13.19 -18.38
N GLY A 658 -7.27 -13.78 -19.57
CA GLY A 658 -6.26 -13.41 -20.55
C GLY A 658 -4.92 -14.09 -20.29
N THR A 659 -3.86 -13.32 -20.10
CA THR A 659 -2.50 -13.84 -19.94
C THR A 659 -2.18 -14.20 -18.50
N LYS A 660 -1.74 -15.45 -18.29
CA LYS A 660 -1.21 -15.93 -17.00
C LYS A 660 0.03 -15.10 -16.57
N SER A 661 0.07 -14.63 -15.33
CA SER A 661 1.27 -14.08 -14.66
C SER A 661 2.06 -15.25 -14.02
N ILE A 662 2.61 -15.09 -12.81
CA ILE A 662 3.26 -16.19 -12.07
C ILE A 662 2.23 -17.18 -11.48
N GLY A 663 1.10 -16.68 -10.99
CA GLY A 663 -0.03 -17.46 -10.50
C GLY A 663 -0.99 -17.93 -11.61
N PRO A 664 -1.89 -18.90 -11.34
CA PRO A 664 -2.97 -19.26 -12.27
C PRO A 664 -3.97 -18.10 -12.43
N LEU A 665 -4.64 -18.05 -13.58
CA LEU A 665 -5.75 -17.11 -13.78
C LEU A 665 -6.91 -17.43 -12.82
N PHE A 666 -7.68 -16.43 -12.42
CA PHE A 666 -8.92 -16.69 -11.66
C PHE A 666 -9.88 -17.56 -12.46
N THR A 667 -9.99 -17.39 -13.78
CA THR A 667 -10.77 -18.31 -14.65
C THR A 667 -10.26 -19.75 -14.62
N GLN A 668 -8.93 -19.97 -14.52
CA GLN A 668 -8.37 -21.32 -14.42
C GLN A 668 -8.68 -21.97 -13.07
N ILE A 669 -8.63 -21.19 -11.99
CA ILE A 669 -9.05 -21.64 -10.65
C ILE A 669 -10.53 -22.01 -10.69
N ALA A 670 -11.37 -21.15 -11.28
CA ALA A 670 -12.79 -21.39 -11.45
C ALA A 670 -13.04 -22.70 -12.22
N ASP A 671 -12.44 -22.87 -13.40
CA ASP A 671 -12.66 -24.06 -14.22
C ASP A 671 -12.22 -25.36 -13.54
N LYS A 672 -11.16 -25.31 -12.72
CA LYS A 672 -10.67 -26.47 -11.98
C LYS A 672 -11.58 -26.87 -10.81
N TYR A 673 -12.20 -25.91 -10.14
CA TYR A 673 -12.85 -26.15 -8.83
C TYR A 673 -14.35 -25.81 -8.77
N LYS A 674 -14.94 -25.18 -9.79
CA LYS A 674 -16.35 -24.71 -9.78
C LYS A 674 -17.38 -25.78 -9.43
N ASN A 675 -17.11 -27.04 -9.78
CA ASN A 675 -18.01 -28.17 -9.55
C ASN A 675 -17.78 -28.90 -8.23
N ASP A 676 -16.85 -28.43 -7.38
CA ASP A 676 -16.55 -29.02 -6.08
C ASP A 676 -16.55 -27.96 -4.96
N PRO A 677 -17.74 -27.60 -4.43
CA PRO A 677 -17.88 -26.63 -3.35
C PRO A 677 -17.11 -27.02 -2.07
N SER A 678 -16.77 -28.30 -1.88
CA SER A 678 -16.00 -28.75 -0.72
C SER A 678 -14.57 -28.18 -0.71
N GLN A 679 -14.04 -27.77 -1.87
CA GLN A 679 -12.71 -27.18 -1.97
C GLN A 679 -12.64 -25.76 -1.43
N ILE A 680 -13.76 -25.05 -1.25
CA ILE A 680 -13.75 -23.65 -0.79
C ILE A 680 -13.01 -23.51 0.54
N ALA A 681 -13.29 -24.37 1.53
CA ALA A 681 -12.62 -24.30 2.82
C ALA A 681 -11.10 -24.56 2.72
N ARG A 682 -10.71 -25.52 1.88
CA ARG A 682 -9.28 -25.83 1.63
C ARG A 682 -8.58 -24.68 0.92
N LEU A 683 -9.21 -24.08 -0.09
CA LEU A 683 -8.67 -22.96 -0.83
C LEU A 683 -8.62 -21.70 0.03
N ALA A 684 -9.58 -21.50 0.94
CA ALA A 684 -9.56 -20.39 1.89
C ALA A 684 -8.36 -20.50 2.81
N LYS A 685 -8.11 -21.70 3.35
CA LYS A 685 -6.89 -22.00 4.11
C LYS A 685 -5.62 -21.74 3.28
N LYS A 686 -5.64 -22.08 1.98
CA LYS A 686 -4.51 -21.82 1.07
C LYS A 686 -4.27 -20.33 0.80
N ILE A 687 -5.32 -19.50 0.75
CA ILE A 687 -5.16 -18.03 0.71
C ILE A 687 -4.50 -17.55 2.01
N GLN A 688 -4.97 -18.02 3.16
CA GLN A 688 -4.51 -17.54 4.47
C GLN A 688 -3.08 -17.97 4.81
N GLU A 689 -2.71 -19.21 4.46
CA GLU A 689 -1.44 -19.81 4.82
C GLU A 689 -0.40 -19.78 3.70
N GLY A 690 -0.82 -19.45 2.48
CA GLY A 690 -0.03 -19.60 1.26
C GLY A 690 0.06 -21.06 0.80
N GLY A 691 0.93 -21.32 -0.17
CA GLY A 691 1.36 -22.69 -0.49
C GLY A 691 1.77 -22.91 -1.94
N SER A 692 2.35 -24.08 -2.22
CA SER A 692 2.97 -24.43 -3.50
C SER A 692 2.39 -25.71 -4.12
N GLY A 693 2.93 -26.15 -5.26
CA GLY A 693 2.79 -27.51 -5.82
C GLY A 693 1.52 -27.83 -6.63
N VAL A 694 0.46 -27.03 -6.53
CA VAL A 694 -0.81 -27.31 -7.25
C VAL A 694 -0.81 -26.82 -8.70
N TRP A 695 -0.03 -25.77 -8.99
CA TRP A 695 0.02 -25.07 -10.27
C TRP A 695 1.45 -24.91 -10.81
N GLY A 696 2.39 -25.71 -10.30
CA GLY A 696 3.82 -25.63 -10.56
C GLY A 696 4.63 -25.34 -9.30
N ASP A 697 5.87 -24.90 -9.50
CA ASP A 697 6.88 -24.74 -8.44
C ASP A 697 6.77 -23.39 -7.72
N VAL A 698 5.96 -22.47 -8.27
CA VAL A 698 5.70 -21.14 -7.69
C VAL A 698 4.93 -21.28 -6.38
N THR A 699 5.48 -20.68 -5.32
CA THR A 699 4.82 -20.56 -4.02
C THR A 699 3.88 -19.36 -4.01
N MET A 700 2.65 -19.56 -3.54
CA MET A 700 1.72 -18.47 -3.25
C MET A 700 2.04 -17.89 -1.86
N PRO A 701 2.29 -16.56 -1.76
CA PRO A 701 2.44 -15.88 -0.47
C PRO A 701 1.22 -16.05 0.43
N ALA A 702 1.42 -15.91 1.74
CA ALA A 702 0.34 -16.06 2.71
C ALA A 702 -0.39 -14.75 2.99
N HIS A 703 -1.71 -14.82 3.14
CA HIS A 703 -2.59 -13.69 3.49
C HIS A 703 -3.28 -13.89 4.84
N PRO A 704 -2.54 -13.99 5.96
CA PRO A 704 -3.13 -14.24 7.29
C PRO A 704 -4.05 -13.12 7.78
N GLY A 705 -3.94 -11.91 7.20
CA GLY A 705 -4.86 -10.80 7.45
C GLY A 705 -6.24 -10.97 6.81
N VAL A 706 -6.40 -11.90 5.86
CA VAL A 706 -7.70 -12.21 5.25
C VAL A 706 -8.42 -13.22 6.15
N THR A 707 -9.55 -12.81 6.72
CA THR A 707 -10.38 -13.72 7.53
C THR A 707 -10.93 -14.87 6.68
N THR A 708 -11.25 -16.00 7.32
CA THR A 708 -11.80 -17.16 6.60
C THR A 708 -13.10 -16.81 5.87
N ASN A 709 -13.93 -15.94 6.46
CA ASN A 709 -15.15 -15.45 5.80
C ASN A 709 -14.82 -14.65 4.52
N ASN A 710 -13.88 -13.70 4.60
CA ASN A 710 -13.49 -12.89 3.45
C ASN A 710 -12.82 -13.75 2.36
N ALA A 711 -11.98 -14.73 2.73
CA ALA A 711 -11.39 -15.68 1.79
C ALA A 711 -12.46 -16.53 1.08
N ASN A 712 -13.46 -17.02 1.82
CA ASN A 712 -14.60 -17.75 1.24
C ASN A 712 -15.39 -16.88 0.26
N LEU A 713 -15.60 -15.60 0.58
CA LEU A 713 -16.30 -14.66 -0.30
C LEU A 713 -15.53 -14.41 -1.60
N ILE A 714 -14.20 -14.19 -1.51
CA ILE A 714 -13.29 -14.09 -2.65
C ILE A 714 -13.36 -15.35 -3.52
N LEU A 715 -13.35 -16.54 -2.92
CA LEU A 715 -13.38 -17.80 -3.66
C LEU A 715 -14.72 -18.01 -4.37
N ARG A 716 -15.84 -17.69 -3.74
CA ARG A 716 -17.17 -17.76 -4.39
C ARG A 716 -17.21 -16.86 -5.64
N TYR A 717 -16.66 -15.66 -5.55
CA TYR A 717 -16.49 -14.78 -6.70
C TYR A 717 -15.63 -15.40 -7.80
N ILE A 718 -14.47 -15.95 -7.44
CA ILE A 718 -13.58 -16.60 -8.40
C ILE A 718 -14.32 -17.75 -9.09
N MET A 719 -15.03 -18.60 -8.36
CA MET A 719 -15.79 -19.72 -8.96
C MET A 719 -16.92 -19.25 -9.89
N SER A 720 -17.53 -18.09 -9.63
CA SER A 720 -18.61 -17.54 -10.44
C SER A 720 -18.14 -16.69 -11.63
N ILE A 721 -16.82 -16.44 -11.77
CA ILE A 721 -16.30 -15.45 -12.72
C ILE A 721 -16.57 -15.82 -14.19
N SER A 722 -16.79 -17.12 -14.45
CA SER A 722 -17.10 -17.66 -15.77
C SER A 722 -18.62 -17.77 -16.03
N ASP A 723 -19.46 -17.48 -15.03
CA ASP A 723 -20.92 -17.58 -15.14
C ASP A 723 -21.51 -16.32 -15.75
N LYS A 724 -22.33 -16.49 -16.79
CA LYS A 724 -23.03 -15.38 -17.46
C LYS A 724 -24.46 -15.17 -16.97
N THR A 725 -24.92 -15.96 -16.00
CA THR A 725 -26.29 -15.94 -15.46
C THR A 725 -26.38 -15.10 -14.18
N ILE A 726 -27.44 -14.29 -14.06
CA ILE A 726 -27.70 -13.46 -12.88
C ILE A 726 -28.31 -14.34 -11.77
N ASN A 727 -27.52 -14.74 -10.77
CA ASN A 727 -27.98 -15.59 -9.65
C ASN A 727 -28.45 -14.78 -8.43
N THR A 728 -29.37 -13.84 -8.62
CA THR A 728 -29.79 -12.87 -7.59
C THR A 728 -30.68 -13.43 -6.47
N LEU A 729 -30.64 -12.81 -5.29
CA LEU A 729 -31.72 -12.96 -4.29
C LEU A 729 -33.06 -12.43 -4.85
N PRO A 730 -34.21 -12.90 -4.36
CA PRO A 730 -35.51 -12.33 -4.71
C PRO A 730 -35.59 -10.84 -4.40
N VAL A 731 -36.41 -10.09 -5.12
CA VAL A 731 -36.64 -8.64 -4.87
C VAL A 731 -37.36 -8.35 -3.54
N SER A 732 -37.80 -9.38 -2.82
CA SER A 732 -38.31 -9.24 -1.45
C SER A 732 -38.14 -10.56 -0.70
N GLY A 733 -37.85 -10.49 0.60
CA GLY A 733 -37.76 -11.70 1.42
C GLY A 733 -37.29 -11.44 2.84
N ASN A 734 -37.03 -12.53 3.55
CA ASN A 734 -36.47 -12.54 4.89
C ASN A 734 -35.10 -13.22 4.84
N TYR A 735 -34.07 -12.50 5.24
CA TYR A 735 -32.70 -13.02 5.30
C TYR A 735 -32.25 -13.09 6.76
N THR A 736 -31.96 -14.28 7.28
CA THR A 736 -31.46 -14.41 8.66
C THR A 736 -30.02 -13.91 8.74
N ALA A 737 -29.79 -12.86 9.53
CA ALA A 737 -28.45 -12.33 9.74
C ALA A 737 -27.69 -13.25 10.72
N GLU A 738 -26.69 -13.97 10.22
CA GLU A 738 -25.85 -14.87 11.02
C GLU A 738 -24.42 -14.35 11.05
N ILE A 739 -23.71 -14.64 12.15
CA ILE A 739 -22.28 -14.41 12.20
C ILE A 739 -21.61 -15.63 11.54
N PRO A 740 -20.83 -15.46 10.46
CA PRO A 740 -20.14 -16.58 9.83
C PRO A 740 -19.25 -17.33 10.83
N ALA A 741 -19.19 -18.65 10.70
CA ALA A 741 -18.37 -19.48 11.58
C ALA A 741 -16.90 -19.03 11.58
N GLY A 742 -16.33 -18.82 12.76
CA GLY A 742 -14.95 -18.37 12.96
C GLY A 742 -14.74 -16.85 12.87
N ASP A 743 -15.78 -16.07 12.59
CA ASP A 743 -15.73 -14.61 12.64
C ASP A 743 -15.94 -14.09 14.08
N ASN A 744 -15.37 -12.93 14.41
CA ASN A 744 -15.51 -12.33 15.74
C ASN A 744 -16.89 -11.66 15.96
N GLY A 745 -17.73 -11.62 14.93
CA GLY A 745 -19.08 -11.07 14.94
C GLY A 745 -19.14 -9.57 14.72
N LYS A 746 -18.02 -8.84 14.77
CA LYS A 746 -17.97 -7.38 14.68
C LYS A 746 -17.98 -6.83 13.25
N GLY A 747 -18.34 -7.67 12.28
CA GLY A 747 -18.46 -7.29 10.89
C GLY A 747 -19.71 -6.47 10.57
N SER A 748 -20.00 -6.36 9.27
CA SER A 748 -21.20 -5.71 8.76
C SER A 748 -21.81 -6.46 7.59
N TYR A 749 -23.12 -6.38 7.47
CA TYR A 749 -23.88 -6.76 6.29
C TYR A 749 -23.99 -5.59 5.30
N ILE A 750 -23.76 -5.89 4.03
CA ILE A 750 -23.91 -4.96 2.90
C ILE A 750 -25.06 -5.49 2.06
N LEU A 751 -26.13 -4.71 1.97
CA LEU A 751 -27.35 -5.02 1.24
C LEU A 751 -27.36 -4.17 -0.01
N ARG A 752 -27.42 -4.79 -1.18
CA ARG A 752 -27.29 -4.07 -2.45
C ARG A 752 -28.39 -4.48 -3.43
N ALA A 753 -28.92 -3.49 -4.14
CA ALA A 753 -29.81 -3.68 -5.27
C ALA A 753 -29.31 -2.86 -6.46
N ALA A 754 -29.37 -3.41 -7.67
CA ALA A 754 -28.98 -2.72 -8.90
C ALA A 754 -29.87 -3.12 -10.08
N TYR A 755 -30.08 -2.20 -11.01
CA TYR A 755 -30.84 -2.41 -12.23
C TYR A 755 -30.23 -1.61 -13.39
N THR A 756 -30.18 -2.20 -14.58
CA THR A 756 -29.87 -1.50 -15.84
C THR A 756 -31.10 -1.48 -16.71
N ASP A 757 -31.48 -0.29 -17.16
CA ASP A 757 -32.58 -0.11 -18.12
C ASP A 757 -32.21 -0.68 -19.50
N LYS A 758 -33.17 -0.70 -20.43
CA LYS A 758 -32.97 -1.13 -21.82
C LYS A 758 -32.38 -0.05 -22.72
N GLY A 759 -32.15 1.16 -22.21
CA GLY A 759 -31.86 2.36 -22.99
C GLY A 759 -32.99 2.77 -23.94
N ALA A 760 -32.72 3.74 -24.80
CA ALA A 760 -33.72 4.26 -25.75
C ALA A 760 -33.12 4.55 -27.14
N LYS A 761 -33.39 3.68 -28.13
CA LYS A 761 -32.87 3.80 -29.51
C LYS A 761 -31.34 3.91 -29.56
N SER A 762 -30.80 5.08 -29.88
CA SER A 762 -29.36 5.39 -29.94
C SER A 762 -28.79 5.95 -28.62
N ILE A 763 -29.61 5.99 -27.57
CA ILE A 763 -29.21 6.45 -26.23
C ILE A 763 -28.82 5.22 -25.40
N PRO A 764 -27.61 5.21 -24.82
CA PRO A 764 -27.11 4.05 -24.08
C PRO A 764 -27.95 3.80 -22.82
N ALA A 765 -27.99 2.53 -22.43
CA ALA A 765 -28.60 2.10 -21.17
C ALA A 765 -27.91 2.73 -19.96
N GLN A 766 -28.64 2.90 -18.87
CA GLN A 766 -28.13 3.40 -17.60
C GLN A 766 -28.33 2.40 -16.48
N THR A 767 -27.34 2.37 -15.58
CA THR A 767 -27.34 1.51 -14.39
C THR A 767 -27.44 2.37 -13.14
N SER A 768 -28.36 2.00 -12.26
CA SER A 768 -28.47 2.57 -10.92
C SER A 768 -28.35 1.48 -9.88
N GLU A 769 -27.79 1.84 -8.72
CA GLU A 769 -27.67 0.95 -7.57
C GLU A 769 -28.02 1.66 -6.26
N ASN A 770 -28.42 0.87 -5.27
CA ASN A 770 -28.60 1.29 -3.89
C ASN A 770 -27.90 0.30 -2.96
N THR A 771 -27.13 0.83 -2.01
CA THR A 771 -26.43 0.04 -1.00
C THR A 771 -26.78 0.53 0.39
N LEU A 772 -27.20 -0.39 1.27
CA LEU A 772 -27.44 -0.17 2.69
C LEU A 772 -26.45 -1.02 3.50
N ILE A 773 -25.83 -0.44 4.53
CA ILE A 773 -24.87 -1.14 5.39
C ILE A 773 -25.48 -1.28 6.78
N LEU A 774 -25.58 -2.51 7.27
CA LEU A 774 -25.99 -2.82 8.63
C LEU A 774 -24.75 -3.32 9.39
N ARG A 775 -24.30 -2.58 10.40
CA ARG A 775 -23.12 -2.95 11.21
C ARG A 775 -23.50 -3.72 12.47
N ASN A 776 -22.52 -4.28 13.17
CA ASN A 776 -22.77 -4.91 14.47
C ASN A 776 -23.31 -3.89 15.50
N PRO A 777 -24.26 -4.28 16.39
CA PRO A 777 -24.82 -3.41 17.41
C PRO A 777 -23.88 -3.11 18.58
N LEU A 778 -22.75 -3.79 18.69
CA LEU A 778 -21.65 -3.51 19.61
C LEU A 778 -20.65 -2.57 18.92
N VAL A 779 -20.59 -1.33 19.37
CA VAL A 779 -19.66 -0.31 18.86
C VAL A 779 -18.64 0.04 19.93
N ALA A 780 -17.39 0.30 19.52
CA ALA A 780 -16.38 0.80 20.44
C ALA A 780 -16.66 2.27 20.78
N ALA A 781 -16.52 2.64 22.05
CA ALA A 781 -16.70 4.03 22.48
C ALA A 781 -15.66 4.97 21.85
N PHE A 782 -14.48 4.44 21.54
CA PHE A 782 -13.44 5.17 20.81
C PHE A 782 -13.85 5.53 19.37
N ASP A 783 -14.71 4.76 18.73
CA ASP A 783 -15.15 4.98 17.34
C ASP A 783 -16.25 6.04 17.21
N ALA A 784 -16.64 6.71 18.29
CA ALA A 784 -17.68 7.74 18.28
C ALA A 784 -17.35 8.90 17.31
N ASP A 785 -18.33 9.37 16.53
CA ASP A 785 -18.17 10.46 15.57
C ASP A 785 -17.74 11.78 16.22
N VAL A 786 -18.12 11.98 17.48
CA VAL A 786 -17.77 13.15 18.29
C VAL A 786 -17.17 12.68 19.61
N LYS A 787 -16.04 13.26 19.99
CA LYS A 787 -15.36 13.00 21.26
C LYS A 787 -14.84 14.33 21.82
N VAL A 788 -15.32 14.73 22.98
CA VAL A 788 -14.93 16.01 23.61
C VAL A 788 -14.59 15.76 25.08
N GLY A 789 -13.39 16.17 25.49
CA GLY A 789 -12.95 16.07 26.89
C GLY A 789 -12.60 14.65 27.36
N THR A 790 -12.31 13.73 26.43
CA THR A 790 -11.90 12.35 26.72
C THR A 790 -10.43 12.10 26.37
N THR A 791 -9.77 11.18 27.06
CA THR A 791 -8.42 10.71 26.70
C THR A 791 -8.43 9.22 26.36
N LEU A 792 -7.56 8.79 25.44
CA LEU A 792 -7.44 7.40 25.05
C LEU A 792 -6.51 6.65 26.00
N LYS A 793 -6.89 5.45 26.42
CA LYS A 793 -6.05 4.52 27.17
C LYS A 793 -6.10 3.14 26.51
N VAL A 794 -4.94 2.57 26.27
CA VAL A 794 -4.80 1.16 25.83
C VAL A 794 -4.51 0.31 27.06
N GLU A 795 -5.22 -0.81 27.21
CA GLU A 795 -4.90 -1.78 28.28
C GLU A 795 -3.80 -2.76 27.86
N GLY A 796 -3.02 -3.25 28.83
CA GLY A 796 -1.91 -4.19 28.58
C GLY A 796 -0.70 -3.58 27.87
N ASN A 797 0.17 -4.43 27.29
CA ASN A 797 1.35 -4.04 26.51
C ASN A 797 0.98 -3.52 25.10
N GLY A 798 -0.12 -2.77 24.96
CA GLY A 798 -0.59 -2.24 23.68
C GLY A 798 -1.55 -3.14 22.89
N THR A 799 -1.97 -4.28 23.45
CA THR A 799 -2.84 -5.29 22.79
C THR A 799 -4.25 -5.38 23.37
N GLY A 800 -4.56 -4.64 24.45
CA GLY A 800 -5.87 -4.59 25.07
C GLY A 800 -6.83 -3.60 24.37
N PRO A 801 -8.12 -3.63 24.72
CA PRO A 801 -9.12 -2.78 24.08
C PRO A 801 -8.83 -1.28 24.32
N PHE A 802 -9.16 -0.45 23.33
CA PHE A 802 -9.10 1.00 23.47
C PHE A 802 -10.23 1.49 24.37
N ASN A 803 -9.85 2.11 25.48
CA ASN A 803 -10.77 2.74 26.41
C ASN A 803 -10.74 4.25 26.23
N ILE A 804 -11.90 4.88 26.30
CA ILE A 804 -11.97 6.33 26.55
C ILE A 804 -12.03 6.56 28.06
N LEU A 805 -11.32 7.59 28.51
CA LEU A 805 -11.34 8.10 29.88
C LEU A 805 -12.01 9.47 29.88
N PRO A 806 -13.35 9.54 30.00
CA PRO A 806 -14.08 10.81 30.11
C PRO A 806 -13.78 11.56 31.41
N LYS A 807 -13.82 12.90 31.32
CA LYS A 807 -13.78 13.85 32.46
C LYS A 807 -15.18 14.40 32.77
N ASN A 808 -15.33 15.18 33.84
CA ASN A 808 -16.61 15.85 34.10
C ASN A 808 -17.02 16.75 32.93
N ASN A 809 -18.30 16.69 32.55
CA ASN A 809 -18.92 17.38 31.41
C ASN A 809 -18.31 17.05 30.03
N SER A 810 -17.55 15.95 29.94
CA SER A 810 -17.12 15.39 28.66
C SER A 810 -18.25 14.60 28.01
N TYR A 811 -18.12 14.33 26.71
CA TYR A 811 -19.11 13.54 26.00
C TYR A 811 -18.53 12.84 24.78
N ILE A 812 -19.22 11.76 24.38
CA ILE A 812 -19.08 11.16 23.07
C ILE A 812 -20.42 11.16 22.35
N GLY A 813 -20.42 11.14 21.02
CA GLY A 813 -21.63 11.13 20.21
C GLY A 813 -21.51 10.25 18.97
N PHE A 814 -22.58 9.51 18.68
CA PHE A 814 -22.75 8.75 17.44
C PHE A 814 -23.86 9.42 16.62
N LYS A 815 -23.57 9.73 15.36
CA LYS A 815 -24.50 10.43 14.47
C LYS A 815 -25.28 9.44 13.61
N LYS A 816 -26.51 9.82 13.27
CA LYS A 816 -27.40 9.08 12.35
C LYS A 816 -27.51 7.58 12.67
N LEU A 817 -27.76 7.25 13.93
CA LEU A 817 -28.14 5.89 14.35
C LEU A 817 -29.64 5.72 14.24
N ASP A 818 -30.09 4.69 13.53
CA ASP A 818 -31.49 4.28 13.56
C ASP A 818 -31.79 3.65 14.93
N MET A 819 -32.62 4.32 15.73
CA MET A 819 -33.02 3.84 17.06
C MET A 819 -34.25 2.92 17.00
N THR A 820 -34.81 2.68 15.82
CA THR A 820 -35.99 1.82 15.64
C THR A 820 -35.76 0.44 16.26
N GLY A 821 -36.64 0.11 17.22
CA GLY A 821 -36.64 -1.17 17.91
C GLY A 821 -35.64 -1.30 19.05
N ILE A 822 -34.75 -0.32 19.30
CA ILE A 822 -33.81 -0.36 20.43
C ILE A 822 -34.55 -0.09 21.74
N LYS A 823 -34.34 -0.97 22.72
CA LYS A 823 -35.01 -0.92 24.04
C LYS A 823 -34.04 -0.74 25.21
N GLN A 824 -32.79 -1.18 25.04
CA GLN A 824 -31.80 -1.19 26.11
C GLN A 824 -30.38 -1.03 25.52
N LEU A 825 -29.50 -0.38 26.26
CA LEU A 825 -28.07 -0.33 25.98
C LEU A 825 -27.28 -1.13 27.02
N GLU A 826 -26.23 -1.82 26.60
CA GLU A 826 -25.21 -2.37 27.51
C GLU A 826 -23.94 -1.54 27.38
N LEU A 827 -23.51 -0.91 28.46
CA LEU A 827 -22.32 -0.06 28.52
C LEU A 827 -21.22 -0.81 29.26
N LEU A 828 -20.13 -1.10 28.57
CA LEU A 828 -18.94 -1.66 29.19
C LEU A 828 -18.13 -0.51 29.78
N ALA A 829 -18.36 -0.22 31.06
CA ALA A 829 -17.77 0.93 31.75
C ALA A 829 -17.38 0.60 33.19
N THR A 830 -16.19 1.04 33.61
CA THR A 830 -15.67 0.81 34.96
C THR A 830 -14.99 2.03 35.53
N ALA A 831 -15.16 2.28 36.82
CA ALA A 831 -14.32 3.22 37.56
C ALA A 831 -13.38 2.43 38.45
N THR A 832 -12.07 2.69 38.36
CA THR A 832 -11.07 2.04 39.22
C THR A 832 -10.18 3.07 39.89
N THR A 833 -9.79 2.79 41.14
CA THR A 833 -8.82 3.62 41.88
C THR A 833 -7.44 3.61 41.22
N ARG A 834 -7.07 2.51 40.55
CA ARG A 834 -5.84 2.38 39.76
C ARG A 834 -5.76 3.41 38.64
N ASP A 835 -6.89 3.74 38.03
CA ASP A 835 -6.99 4.72 36.95
C ASP A 835 -7.19 6.16 37.45
N GLY A 836 -7.17 6.37 38.78
CA GLY A 836 -7.50 7.64 39.40
C GLY A 836 -8.97 8.06 39.20
N ALA A 837 -9.83 7.12 38.80
CA ALA A 837 -11.21 7.40 38.42
C ALA A 837 -12.07 7.76 39.65
N SER A 838 -13.03 8.67 39.50
CA SER A 838 -13.93 9.08 40.59
C SER A 838 -15.32 8.43 40.56
N GLY A 839 -15.64 7.63 39.55
CA GLY A 839 -17.03 7.27 39.24
C GLY A 839 -17.83 8.45 38.70
N GLY A 840 -19.10 8.22 38.36
CA GLY A 840 -20.00 9.26 37.88
C GLY A 840 -21.22 8.73 37.16
N ILE A 841 -22.01 9.63 36.58
CA ILE A 841 -23.23 9.33 35.82
C ILE A 841 -22.92 9.39 34.33
N ILE A 842 -23.47 8.44 33.58
CA ILE A 842 -23.56 8.47 32.13
C ILE A 842 -25.01 8.81 31.77
N GLU A 843 -25.24 9.99 31.19
CA GLU A 843 -26.53 10.39 30.62
C GLU A 843 -26.56 10.08 29.12
N ILE A 844 -27.64 9.46 28.64
CA ILE A 844 -27.86 9.15 27.22
C ILE A 844 -28.89 10.14 26.68
N ARG A 845 -28.49 10.96 25.71
CA ARG A 845 -29.29 12.08 25.20
C ARG A 845 -29.48 12.04 23.69
N LEU A 846 -30.67 12.44 23.23
CA LEU A 846 -31.03 12.53 21.82
C LEU A 846 -30.70 13.90 21.22
N GLY A 847 -30.17 13.91 20.01
CA GLY A 847 -29.97 15.08 19.15
C GLY A 847 -28.79 15.98 19.55
N SER A 848 -28.59 16.23 20.84
CA SER A 848 -27.48 17.05 21.35
C SER A 848 -27.10 16.69 22.79
N VAL A 849 -25.99 17.21 23.27
CA VAL A 849 -25.51 17.03 24.66
C VAL A 849 -26.44 17.63 25.72
N THR A 850 -27.37 18.49 25.33
CA THR A 850 -28.43 19.05 26.18
C THR A 850 -29.83 18.60 25.75
N GLY A 851 -29.93 17.66 24.81
CA GLY A 851 -31.19 17.18 24.27
C GLY A 851 -31.94 16.26 25.22
N GLU A 852 -33.01 15.65 24.73
CA GLU A 852 -33.89 14.79 25.53
C GLU A 852 -33.10 13.65 26.18
N LEU A 853 -33.23 13.50 27.51
CA LEU A 853 -32.66 12.40 28.26
C LEU A 853 -33.49 11.14 28.02
N ILE A 854 -32.89 10.11 27.45
CA ILE A 854 -33.57 8.84 27.13
C ILE A 854 -33.15 7.68 28.01
N GLY A 855 -32.05 7.81 28.73
CA GLY A 855 -31.58 6.82 29.70
C GLY A 855 -30.41 7.38 30.51
N GLN A 856 -30.14 6.79 31.66
CA GLN A 856 -28.98 7.14 32.47
C GLN A 856 -28.52 5.95 33.32
N THR A 857 -27.24 5.92 33.68
CA THR A 857 -26.70 4.94 34.62
C THR A 857 -25.57 5.54 35.44
N GLU A 858 -25.28 4.93 36.57
CA GLU A 858 -24.22 5.35 37.48
C GLU A 858 -23.11 4.30 37.54
N VAL A 859 -21.87 4.77 37.43
CA VAL A 859 -20.66 3.95 37.49
C VAL A 859 -19.99 4.23 38.83
N PHE A 860 -19.99 3.22 39.69
CA PHE A 860 -19.42 3.31 41.03
C PHE A 860 -17.97 2.80 41.07
N LEU A 861 -17.20 3.32 42.03
CA LEU A 861 -15.95 2.70 42.42
C LEU A 861 -16.19 1.32 43.07
N PRO A 862 -15.19 0.41 43.05
CA PRO A 862 -15.33 -0.91 43.65
C PRO A 862 -15.73 -0.81 45.13
N GLY A 863 -16.84 -1.45 45.50
CA GLY A 863 -17.36 -1.45 46.87
C GLY A 863 -18.23 -0.23 47.25
N GLN A 864 -18.47 0.70 46.32
CA GLN A 864 -19.28 1.92 46.57
C GLN A 864 -20.64 1.92 45.84
N GLY A 865 -21.01 0.81 45.19
CA GLY A 865 -22.30 0.65 44.48
C GLY A 865 -23.19 -0.45 45.08
N PRO A 866 -24.39 -0.67 44.52
CA PRO A 866 -25.31 -1.72 44.95
C PRO A 866 -24.64 -3.11 44.88
N VAL A 867 -24.93 -3.98 45.86
CA VAL A 867 -24.38 -5.35 45.92
C VAL A 867 -24.93 -6.17 44.75
N SER A 868 -24.13 -6.34 43.69
CA SER A 868 -24.49 -7.19 42.55
C SER A 868 -24.33 -8.67 42.88
N THR A 869 -25.34 -9.47 42.59
CA THR A 869 -25.37 -10.95 42.71
C THR A 869 -24.81 -11.67 41.48
N ALA A 870 -24.32 -10.95 40.46
CA ALA A 870 -23.77 -11.55 39.25
C ALA A 870 -22.33 -12.08 39.48
N PRO A 871 -21.96 -13.24 38.91
CA PRO A 871 -20.61 -13.77 39.06
C PRO A 871 -19.57 -12.79 38.48
N ARG A 872 -18.62 -12.38 39.31
CA ARG A 872 -17.51 -11.50 38.92
C ARG A 872 -16.58 -12.24 37.96
N GLN A 873 -16.79 -12.11 36.66
CA GLN A 873 -15.68 -12.29 35.72
C GLN A 873 -14.69 -11.14 35.93
N ARG A 874 -13.39 -11.44 35.98
CA ARG A 874 -12.32 -10.48 36.29
C ARG A 874 -12.38 -9.25 35.37
N GLY A 875 -12.81 -8.10 35.91
CA GLY A 875 -12.30 -6.79 35.50
C GLY A 875 -13.24 -5.79 34.82
N LEU A 876 -14.40 -6.19 34.29
CA LEU A 876 -15.29 -5.27 33.56
C LEU A 876 -16.75 -5.41 33.99
N VAL A 877 -17.41 -4.27 34.27
CA VAL A 877 -18.84 -4.22 34.61
C VAL A 877 -19.62 -3.80 33.37
N THR A 878 -20.57 -4.64 32.95
CA THR A 878 -21.53 -4.30 31.91
C THR A 878 -22.76 -3.68 32.56
N LEU A 879 -22.97 -2.38 32.35
CA LEU A 879 -24.12 -1.64 32.86
C LEU A 879 -25.27 -1.68 31.85
N LYS A 880 -26.43 -2.15 32.28
CA LYS A 880 -27.64 -2.20 31.44
C LYS A 880 -28.47 -0.93 31.67
N VAL A 881 -28.86 -0.27 30.59
CA VAL A 881 -29.60 0.99 30.64
C VAL A 881 -30.81 0.89 29.73
N ASP A 882 -32.00 0.83 30.32
CA ASP A 882 -33.24 0.94 29.54
C ASP A 882 -33.32 2.33 28.92
N VAL A 883 -33.67 2.37 27.63
CA VAL A 883 -33.82 3.62 26.90
C VAL A 883 -35.28 3.84 26.50
N LYS A 884 -35.69 5.11 26.53
CA LYS A 884 -37.01 5.53 26.07
C LYS A 884 -37.20 5.11 24.59
N PRO A 885 -38.34 4.46 24.25
CA PRO A 885 -38.62 4.05 22.87
C PRO A 885 -38.49 5.24 21.90
N THR A 886 -37.63 5.07 20.91
CA THR A 886 -37.32 6.08 19.89
C THR A 886 -37.28 5.38 18.54
N SER A 887 -37.64 6.08 17.46
CA SER A 887 -37.64 5.52 16.10
C SER A 887 -36.92 6.44 15.11
N GLY A 888 -36.52 5.85 13.99
CA GLY A 888 -35.78 6.53 12.93
C GLY A 888 -34.35 6.89 13.30
N PHE A 889 -33.68 7.57 12.37
CA PHE A 889 -32.31 8.05 12.54
C PHE A 889 -32.23 9.21 13.53
N GLN A 890 -31.35 9.08 14.51
CA GLN A 890 -31.10 10.03 15.58
C GLN A 890 -29.60 10.21 15.82
N ASP A 891 -29.21 11.36 16.33
CA ASP A 891 -27.87 11.53 16.94
C ASP A 891 -27.97 11.17 18.42
N ILE A 892 -27.05 10.36 18.94
CA ILE A 892 -27.04 9.87 20.33
C ILE A 892 -25.77 10.33 21.02
N TYR A 893 -25.92 11.01 22.16
CA TYR A 893 -24.82 11.51 22.97
C TYR A 893 -24.77 10.82 24.32
N PHE A 894 -23.56 10.44 24.76
CA PHE A 894 -23.28 9.95 26.10
C PHE A 894 -22.51 11.04 26.84
N VAL A 895 -23.15 11.66 27.83
CA VAL A 895 -22.61 12.78 28.61
C VAL A 895 -22.18 12.27 29.98
N PHE A 896 -20.92 12.53 30.33
CA PHE A 896 -20.30 12.01 31.55
C PHE A 896 -20.25 13.10 32.63
N LYS A 897 -20.87 12.85 33.79
CA LYS A 897 -21.03 13.84 34.86
C LYS A 897 -20.57 13.33 36.22
N ASN A 898 -19.83 14.18 36.92
CA ASN A 898 -19.57 14.08 38.36
C ASN A 898 -19.05 15.44 38.85
N ASP A 899 -19.93 16.25 39.46
CA ASP A 899 -19.58 17.59 39.95
C ASP A 899 -18.58 17.58 41.11
N LYS A 900 -18.34 16.41 41.72
CA LYS A 900 -17.34 16.23 42.79
C LYS A 900 -15.95 15.84 42.27
N ALA A 901 -15.81 15.57 40.96
CA ALA A 901 -14.54 15.20 40.36
C ALA A 901 -13.61 16.42 40.22
N LYS A 902 -12.31 16.22 40.49
CA LYS A 902 -11.33 17.31 40.52
C LYS A 902 -10.74 17.57 39.13
N GLY A 903 -10.95 18.75 38.55
CA GLY A 903 -10.20 19.23 37.38
C GLY A 903 -10.10 18.20 36.23
N VAL A 904 -8.89 17.70 35.96
CA VAL A 904 -8.59 16.73 34.88
C VAL A 904 -8.80 15.26 35.26
N GLN A 905 -9.36 14.98 36.44
CA GLN A 905 -9.59 13.63 36.94
C GLN A 905 -10.55 12.85 36.01
N PRO A 906 -10.19 11.62 35.58
CA PRO A 906 -11.10 10.77 34.81
C PRO A 906 -12.25 10.30 35.70
N LEU A 907 -13.43 10.10 35.11
CA LEU A 907 -14.60 9.59 35.84
C LEU A 907 -14.64 8.07 35.83
N MET A 908 -14.32 7.47 34.68
CA MET A 908 -14.48 6.05 34.38
C MET A 908 -13.67 5.72 33.11
N ALA A 909 -13.50 4.44 32.82
CA ALA A 909 -13.12 3.92 31.52
C ALA A 909 -14.38 3.39 30.82
N VAL A 910 -14.55 3.72 29.54
CA VAL A 910 -15.64 3.18 28.71
C VAL A 910 -15.03 2.52 27.49
N THR A 911 -15.39 1.26 27.27
CA THR A 911 -14.82 0.43 26.21
C THR A 911 -15.79 0.31 25.03
N ASN A 912 -16.98 -0.24 25.27
CA ASN A 912 -17.94 -0.60 24.24
C ASN A 912 -19.36 -0.25 24.66
N ILE A 913 -20.22 -0.05 23.66
CA ILE A 913 -21.64 0.23 23.79
C ILE A 913 -22.39 -0.74 22.90
N LYS A 914 -23.30 -1.52 23.47
CA LYS A 914 -24.15 -2.45 22.71
C LYS A 914 -25.59 -1.96 22.68
N PHE A 915 -26.18 -1.90 21.50
CA PHE A 915 -27.58 -1.53 21.29
C PHE A 915 -28.44 -2.79 21.18
N ASN A 916 -29.47 -2.96 22.01
CA ASN A 916 -30.30 -4.18 22.03
C ASN A 916 -31.76 -3.91 21.66
N GLN A 917 -32.35 -4.82 20.88
CA GLN A 917 -33.79 -4.82 20.56
C GLN A 917 -34.68 -5.46 21.64
N GLU A 918 -34.07 -6.22 22.53
CA GLU A 918 -34.73 -6.93 23.62
C GLU A 918 -34.03 -6.57 24.93
N ARG A 919 -34.80 -6.57 26.02
CA ARG A 919 -34.22 -6.39 27.36
C ARG A 919 -33.53 -7.69 27.74
N VAL A 920 -32.24 -7.62 28.05
CA VAL A 920 -31.46 -8.78 28.46
C VAL A 920 -31.46 -8.82 29.99
N ASN A 921 -32.01 -9.87 30.60
CA ASN A 921 -32.03 -10.04 32.06
C ASN A 921 -30.63 -10.25 32.64
#